data_AF-A0A9D2DVU9-F1
#
_entry.id   AF-A0A9D2DVU9-F1
#
_cell.length_a   1.000
_cell.length_b   1.000
_cell.length_c   1.000
_cell.angle_alpha   90.00
_cell.angle_beta   90.00
_cell.angle_gamma   90.00
#
_symmetry.space_group_name_H-M   'P 1'
#
loop_
_entity.id
_entity.type
_entity.pdbx_description
1 polymer ?
#
loop_
_entity_poly.entity_id
_entity_poly.type
_entity_poly.pdbx_seq_one_letter_code
_entity_poly.pdbx_strand_id
1 'polypeptide(L)'
;MADHIEIRGARVHNLKNINVDVPLNEIVGVAGVSGSGKSSLALGVLYAEGSRRYLEALSTYTRRRMTQAAKAQVDEILYVPAALALHQRPAVPGIRSTFGTGTELLNSLRLMYSRLASHRCPNGHYVPPTLAVAAEQELVCPVCGARFYAPSAEELAFNSRGACPTCGGTGIVRTVDRSTLVPDETRTIDEGAVAPWNSLMWSLMTDVCRAMGVRTDVPFCELTEREKDIVFNGPAEKKHILYRAKNSDVATELDFTYYNAVYTVENALSKVKDESGMKRVERFLRQDACPDCGGSRLSEEARAPKLRGISLDEVCKMTLTELRQWVDGVPAGLPAEMRPMAESICESFRTVAKRLMDLGLGYLTLDRAASTLSTGERQRMQLARAVRNRTTGVLYVLDEPSIGLHPSNIVGLVDVMHDLIADGNSIVLVDHDTQILRVADHIIELGPGAGADGGTIIARGTVEEVAGNAHSKIGPYLDGTRKEKLRPQVSAEQLFAEGAIRLSTNAIHTVKPLEVAIPKGRLTVITGVSGSGKTTLILESLIPALEAKIGGKKLPEHVRAIEAEGIGQVKLIDATPIGVNVRSTVATYANVHDELRKIFARTADAKACGYKAGDFSYNTGNLRCPVCDGTGTISLDVQFLPDVEIPCPTCRGTRYSKDAQRVHYKTKEGAEYSLPEIMGMSVHAALAACRDMKLVCQRLQVLDDLGLGYLTLGEATPGLSGGEAQRLKLASEMGRAQNDSVFVFDEPTIGLHPLDVQTLVGVFQTLIAHGATVIVIEHDLDVIRSADYLIDMGPGGGDEGGTIVAAGTPDEVKNAPTSVTAKFI
;
A
#
# COMPACT_ATOMS: atom_id res chain seq x y z
N MET A 1 28.83 28.49 -12.38
CA MET A 1 27.52 28.00 -11.90
C MET A 1 27.71 27.60 -10.46
N ALA A 2 26.67 27.70 -9.63
CA ALA A 2 26.74 27.11 -8.29
C ALA A 2 26.99 25.61 -8.42
N ASP A 3 27.88 25.08 -7.61
CA ASP A 3 28.28 23.66 -7.55
C ASP A 3 27.56 22.90 -6.43
N HIS A 4 26.87 23.59 -5.54
CA HIS A 4 26.09 22.99 -4.45
C HIS A 4 24.86 23.84 -4.08
N ILE A 5 23.90 23.21 -3.39
CA ILE A 5 22.78 23.83 -2.68
C ILE A 5 23.26 24.16 -1.26
N GLU A 6 23.12 25.41 -0.84
CA GLU A 6 23.47 25.83 0.51
C GLU A 6 22.25 25.83 1.41
N ILE A 7 22.30 25.14 2.54
CA ILE A 7 21.26 25.15 3.57
C ILE A 7 21.86 25.66 4.88
N ARG A 8 21.23 26.67 5.48
CA ARG A 8 21.64 27.27 6.76
C ARG A 8 20.46 27.31 7.74
N GLY A 9 20.69 26.78 8.94
CA GLY A 9 19.74 26.84 10.06
C GLY A 9 18.42 26.10 9.81
N ALA A 10 18.45 24.92 9.21
CA ALA A 10 17.23 24.13 9.00
C ALA A 10 16.72 23.54 10.33
N ARG A 11 15.43 23.75 10.61
CA ARG A 11 14.72 23.41 11.86
C ARG A 11 13.36 22.75 11.62
N VAL A 12 13.17 22.18 10.44
CA VAL A 12 11.93 21.46 10.10
C VAL A 12 11.83 20.20 10.96
N HIS A 13 10.70 20.03 11.64
CA HIS A 13 10.44 18.92 12.57
C HIS A 13 11.49 18.79 13.69
N ASN A 14 12.29 17.72 13.70
CA ASN A 14 13.30 17.45 14.71
C ASN A 14 14.71 17.92 14.31
N LEU A 15 14.89 18.56 13.16
CA LEU A 15 16.19 19.09 12.74
C LEU A 15 16.71 20.16 13.73
N LYS A 16 17.96 20.01 14.17
CA LYS A 16 18.57 20.85 15.21
C LYS A 16 19.45 21.94 14.61
N ASN A 17 18.83 22.86 13.87
CA ASN A 17 19.50 24.02 13.29
C ASN A 17 20.69 23.65 12.39
N ILE A 18 20.47 22.71 11.48
CA ILE A 18 21.56 22.11 10.68
C ILE A 18 22.00 23.04 9.55
N ASN A 19 23.31 23.02 9.28
CA ASN A 19 23.94 23.66 8.13
C ASN A 19 24.55 22.57 7.25
N VAL A 20 24.19 22.55 5.96
CA VAL A 20 24.70 21.54 5.04
C VAL A 20 24.77 22.08 3.62
N ASP A 21 25.80 21.62 2.91
CA ASP A 21 25.99 21.87 1.48
C ASP A 21 25.72 20.56 0.76
N VAL A 22 24.85 20.60 -0.25
CA VAL A 22 24.42 19.43 -1.02
C VAL A 22 24.93 19.60 -2.45
N PRO A 23 25.90 18.80 -2.91
CA PRO A 23 26.45 18.91 -4.26
C PRO A 23 25.38 18.83 -5.36
N LEU A 24 25.60 19.60 -6.43
CA LEU A 24 24.75 19.61 -7.63
C LEU A 24 25.37 18.75 -8.74
N ASN A 25 24.51 18.16 -9.58
CA ASN A 25 24.84 17.25 -10.68
C ASN A 25 25.44 15.91 -10.23
N GLU A 26 25.16 15.53 -8.99
CA GLU A 26 25.64 14.32 -8.34
C GLU A 26 24.48 13.59 -7.66
N ILE A 27 24.73 12.36 -7.24
CA ILE A 27 23.84 11.53 -6.44
C ILE A 27 24.22 11.70 -4.98
N VAL A 28 23.35 12.34 -4.19
CA VAL A 28 23.55 12.54 -2.75
C VAL A 28 22.61 11.63 -1.97
N GLY A 29 23.16 10.66 -1.25
CA GLY A 29 22.44 9.80 -0.32
C GLY A 29 22.20 10.46 1.03
N VAL A 30 21.00 10.36 1.57
CA VAL A 30 20.63 10.80 2.92
C VAL A 30 20.32 9.55 3.75
N ALA A 31 21.22 9.24 4.68
CA ALA A 31 21.18 8.03 5.49
C ALA A 31 20.95 8.34 6.98
N GLY A 32 20.72 7.28 7.78
CA GLY A 32 20.52 7.36 9.22
C GLY A 32 19.35 6.54 9.73
N VAL A 33 19.30 6.30 11.04
CA VAL A 33 18.25 5.48 11.69
C VAL A 33 16.83 6.00 11.43
N SER A 34 15.81 5.16 11.61
CA SER A 34 14.40 5.59 11.49
C SER A 34 14.14 6.80 12.39
N GLY A 35 13.41 7.81 11.90
CA GLY A 35 13.13 9.03 12.67
C GLY A 35 14.32 9.98 12.91
N SER A 36 15.49 9.77 12.29
CA SER A 36 16.65 10.66 12.47
C SER A 36 16.53 12.06 11.84
N GLY A 37 15.51 12.29 10.99
CA GLY A 37 15.27 13.56 10.30
C GLY A 37 15.53 13.55 8.78
N LYS A 38 15.77 12.36 8.18
CA LYS A 38 16.06 12.21 6.74
C LYS A 38 15.03 12.86 5.83
N SER A 39 13.77 12.47 5.97
CA SER A 39 12.66 13.03 5.20
C SER A 39 12.41 14.50 5.55
N SER A 40 12.74 14.94 6.77
CA SER A 40 12.68 16.36 7.14
C SER A 40 13.67 17.20 6.34
N LEU A 41 14.88 16.70 6.09
CA LEU A 41 15.87 17.36 5.23
C LEU A 41 15.48 17.24 3.74
N ALA A 42 15.25 16.03 3.25
CA ALA A 42 15.02 15.78 1.83
C ALA A 42 13.67 16.33 1.34
N LEU A 43 12.56 15.94 1.98
CA LEU A 43 11.23 16.36 1.57
C LEU A 43 10.82 17.68 2.23
N GLY A 44 11.08 17.83 3.53
CA GLY A 44 10.63 18.98 4.32
C GLY A 44 11.41 20.28 4.09
N VAL A 45 12.65 20.20 3.59
CA VAL A 45 13.47 21.38 3.27
C VAL A 45 13.74 21.45 1.77
N LEU A 46 14.48 20.48 1.19
CA LEU A 46 14.94 20.55 -0.19
C LEU A 46 13.79 20.54 -1.20
N TYR A 47 12.93 19.53 -1.17
CA TYR A 47 11.76 19.45 -2.06
C TYR A 47 10.78 20.60 -1.82
N ALA A 48 10.42 20.86 -0.56
CA ALA A 48 9.50 21.93 -0.21
C ALA A 48 9.94 23.29 -0.76
N GLU A 49 11.22 23.67 -0.61
CA GLU A 49 11.72 24.94 -1.12
C GLU A 49 11.91 24.96 -2.63
N GLY A 50 12.39 23.87 -3.24
CA GLY A 50 12.53 23.77 -4.70
C GLY A 50 11.18 23.83 -5.43
N SER A 51 10.18 23.12 -4.91
CA SER A 51 8.80 23.13 -5.42
C SER A 51 8.14 24.51 -5.21
N ARG A 52 8.26 25.08 -3.99
CA ARG A 52 7.70 26.41 -3.68
C ARG A 52 8.24 27.49 -4.61
N ARG A 53 9.56 27.55 -4.82
CA ARG A 53 10.18 28.56 -5.71
C ARG A 53 9.75 28.40 -7.17
N TYR A 54 9.61 27.18 -7.65
CA TYR A 54 9.08 26.91 -8.98
C TYR A 54 7.62 27.38 -9.12
N LEU A 55 6.77 27.04 -8.15
CA LEU A 55 5.37 27.47 -8.14
C LEU A 55 5.23 29.00 -8.00
N GLU A 56 6.14 29.65 -7.28
CA GLU A 56 6.18 31.11 -7.15
C GLU A 56 6.49 31.83 -8.46
N ALA A 57 7.22 31.19 -9.37
CA ALA A 57 7.51 31.71 -10.70
C ALA A 57 6.29 31.64 -11.66
N LEU A 58 5.25 30.87 -11.32
CA LEU A 58 4.05 30.77 -12.16
C LEU A 58 3.22 32.07 -12.14
N SER A 59 2.34 32.22 -13.13
CA SER A 59 1.46 33.40 -13.22
C SER A 59 0.58 33.56 -11.97
N THR A 60 0.26 34.80 -11.62
CA THR A 60 -0.58 35.11 -10.43
C THR A 60 -1.94 34.41 -10.47
N TYR A 61 -2.50 34.20 -11.66
CA TYR A 61 -3.74 33.43 -11.85
C TYR A 61 -3.58 31.97 -11.43
N THR A 62 -2.48 31.32 -11.84
CA THR A 62 -2.17 29.94 -11.48
C THR A 62 -1.85 29.83 -9.99
N ARG A 63 -1.08 30.77 -9.44
CA ARG A 63 -0.76 30.86 -8.00
C ARG A 63 -1.97 31.12 -7.10
N ARG A 64 -3.03 31.78 -7.59
CA ARG A 64 -4.27 31.94 -6.80
C ARG A 64 -5.12 30.68 -6.75
N ARG A 65 -4.92 29.77 -7.70
CA ARG A 65 -5.61 28.48 -7.79
C ARG A 65 -4.84 27.35 -7.11
N MET A 66 -3.56 27.54 -6.81
CA MET A 66 -2.71 26.58 -6.12
C MET A 66 -2.36 27.17 -4.74
N THR A 67 -2.64 26.47 -3.64
CA THR A 67 -2.26 26.99 -2.31
C THR A 67 -0.73 27.06 -2.20
N GLN A 68 -0.22 28.13 -1.58
CA GLN A 68 1.22 28.26 -1.33
C GLN A 68 1.69 27.11 -0.42
N ALA A 69 2.69 26.36 -0.89
CA ALA A 69 3.42 25.44 -0.02
C ALA A 69 4.03 26.24 1.15
N ALA A 70 3.87 25.76 2.38
CA ALA A 70 4.40 26.42 3.55
C ALA A 70 5.93 26.59 3.40
N LYS A 71 6.45 27.79 3.70
CA LYS A 71 7.89 28.05 3.69
C LYS A 71 8.56 27.11 4.69
N ALA A 72 9.65 26.46 4.28
CA ALA A 72 10.40 25.60 5.18
C ALA A 72 10.98 26.43 6.35
N GLN A 73 11.06 25.83 7.54
CA GLN A 73 11.69 26.45 8.70
C GLN A 73 13.22 26.39 8.55
N VAL A 74 13.77 27.34 7.80
CA VAL A 74 15.19 27.48 7.50
C VAL A 74 15.57 28.96 7.54
N ASP A 75 16.79 29.29 7.99
CA ASP A 75 17.27 30.68 7.97
C ASP A 75 17.54 31.12 6.53
N GLU A 76 18.30 30.30 5.79
CA GLU A 76 18.63 30.56 4.39
C GLU A 76 18.78 29.26 3.60
N ILE A 77 18.33 29.30 2.35
CA ILE A 77 18.62 28.26 1.37
C ILE A 77 18.92 28.90 0.02
N LEU A 78 20.07 28.59 -0.57
CA LEU A 78 20.51 29.17 -1.85
C LEU A 78 20.68 28.08 -2.91
N TYR A 79 20.55 28.48 -4.17
CA TYR A 79 20.82 27.63 -5.35
C TYR A 79 19.98 26.35 -5.50
N VAL A 80 18.92 26.16 -4.71
CA VAL A 80 18.00 25.03 -4.86
C VAL A 80 17.29 25.09 -6.24
N PRO A 81 17.42 24.05 -7.08
CA PRO A 81 16.71 23.97 -8.37
C PRO A 81 15.20 23.74 -8.19
N ALA A 82 14.46 23.74 -9.30
CA ALA A 82 13.10 23.21 -9.29
C ALA A 82 13.15 21.73 -8.89
N ALA A 83 12.34 21.34 -7.90
CA ALA A 83 12.41 20.01 -7.32
C ALA A 83 11.18 19.15 -7.68
N LEU A 84 11.43 17.87 -7.96
CA LEU A 84 10.41 16.85 -8.14
C LEU A 84 10.63 15.73 -7.12
N ALA A 85 9.63 15.45 -6.29
CA ALA A 85 9.68 14.35 -5.33
C ALA A 85 9.05 13.07 -5.90
N LEU A 86 9.70 11.94 -5.65
CA LEU A 86 9.15 10.61 -5.81
C LEU A 86 8.97 10.00 -4.41
N HIS A 87 7.76 10.13 -3.88
CA HIS A 87 7.41 9.71 -2.53
C HIS A 87 7.39 8.18 -2.36
N GLN A 88 7.72 7.73 -1.15
CA GLN A 88 7.65 6.33 -0.72
C GLN A 88 6.29 5.67 -0.98
N ARG A 89 5.20 6.43 -0.81
CA ARG A 89 3.82 5.97 -1.00
C ARG A 89 3.11 6.83 -2.04
N PRO A 90 3.22 6.50 -3.34
CA PRO A 90 2.44 7.16 -4.37
C PRO A 90 0.93 7.01 -4.08
N ALA A 91 0.18 8.09 -4.29
CA ALA A 91 -1.28 8.04 -4.18
C ALA A 91 -1.86 6.94 -5.08
N VAL A 92 -2.81 6.18 -4.55
CA VAL A 92 -3.47 5.12 -5.30
C VAL A 92 -4.24 5.76 -6.46
N PRO A 93 -3.91 5.45 -7.72
CA PRO A 93 -4.61 6.05 -8.84
C PRO A 93 -6.07 5.62 -8.88
N GLY A 94 -6.93 6.49 -9.41
CA GLY A 94 -8.37 6.21 -9.52
C GLY A 94 -8.68 5.01 -10.42
N ILE A 95 -9.92 4.53 -10.33
CA ILE A 95 -10.41 3.30 -10.99
C ILE A 95 -10.23 3.25 -12.53
N ARG A 96 -10.13 4.43 -13.15
CA ARG A 96 -9.90 4.62 -14.58
C ARG A 96 -8.42 4.61 -14.99
N SER A 97 -7.50 4.39 -14.06
CA SER A 97 -6.07 4.30 -14.34
C SER A 97 -5.62 2.83 -14.44
N THR A 98 -4.82 2.53 -15.46
CA THR A 98 -4.12 1.26 -15.63
C THR A 98 -2.61 1.47 -15.65
N PHE A 99 -1.86 0.37 -15.57
CA PHE A 99 -0.42 0.39 -15.83
C PHE A 99 -0.10 1.03 -17.20
N GLY A 100 -0.86 0.70 -18.24
CA GLY A 100 -0.69 1.28 -19.59
C GLY A 100 -0.96 2.79 -19.67
N THR A 101 -1.93 3.32 -18.91
CA THR A 101 -2.15 4.77 -18.86
C THR A 101 -1.12 5.48 -17.99
N GLY A 102 -0.72 4.88 -16.87
CA GLY A 102 0.25 5.47 -15.93
C GLY A 102 1.66 5.57 -16.50
N THR A 103 2.03 4.61 -17.35
CA THR A 103 3.30 4.59 -18.11
C THR A 103 3.23 5.35 -19.44
N GLU A 104 2.01 5.66 -19.89
CA GLU A 104 1.69 6.19 -21.23
C GLU A 104 2.06 5.27 -22.40
N LEU A 105 2.46 4.02 -22.16
CA LEU A 105 2.66 3.04 -23.22
C LEU A 105 1.38 2.82 -24.05
N LEU A 106 0.21 2.96 -23.41
CA LEU A 106 -1.07 2.87 -24.10
C LEU A 106 -1.27 4.02 -25.13
N ASN A 107 -0.63 5.17 -24.94
CA ASN A 107 -0.70 6.27 -25.92
C ASN A 107 0.02 5.89 -27.21
N SER A 108 1.23 5.32 -27.10
CA SER A 108 1.97 4.81 -28.26
C SER A 108 1.21 3.69 -28.95
N LEU A 109 0.60 2.75 -28.21
CA LEU A 109 -0.24 1.70 -28.81
C LEU A 109 -1.47 2.28 -29.51
N ARG A 110 -2.20 3.21 -28.89
CA ARG A 110 -3.35 3.88 -29.53
C ARG A 110 -2.95 4.58 -30.82
N LEU A 111 -1.76 5.19 -30.86
CA LEU A 111 -1.24 5.81 -32.07
C LEU A 111 -0.90 4.76 -33.14
N MET A 112 -0.28 3.63 -32.77
CA MET A 112 -0.07 2.51 -33.69
C MET A 112 -1.39 1.97 -34.25
N TYR A 113 -2.40 1.77 -33.42
CA TYR A 113 -3.70 1.26 -33.87
C TYR A 113 -4.49 2.28 -34.70
N SER A 114 -4.31 3.57 -34.45
CA SER A 114 -4.92 4.63 -35.26
C SER A 114 -4.24 4.76 -36.62
N ARG A 115 -2.90 4.61 -36.72
CA ARG A 115 -2.14 4.91 -37.96
C ARG A 115 -1.68 3.69 -38.77
N LEU A 116 -1.50 2.54 -38.12
CA LEU A 116 -0.83 1.37 -38.71
C LEU A 116 -1.76 0.15 -38.82
N ALA A 117 -2.96 0.17 -38.23
CA ALA A 117 -3.86 -0.98 -38.25
C ALA A 117 -4.62 -1.12 -39.55
N SER A 118 -5.20 -2.31 -39.75
CA SER A 118 -6.32 -2.50 -40.68
C SER A 118 -7.61 -2.04 -40.02
N HIS A 119 -8.43 -1.28 -40.74
CA HIS A 119 -9.65 -0.70 -40.21
C HIS A 119 -10.89 -1.37 -40.80
N ARG A 120 -11.88 -1.66 -39.94
CA ARG A 120 -13.13 -2.28 -40.33
C ARG A 120 -14.08 -1.22 -40.90
N CYS A 121 -14.57 -1.41 -42.12
CA CYS A 121 -15.59 -0.55 -42.70
C CYS A 121 -16.96 -0.81 -42.03
N PRO A 122 -17.96 0.09 -42.24
CA PRO A 122 -19.30 -0.08 -41.67
C PRO A 122 -20.01 -1.40 -42.04
N ASN A 123 -19.61 -2.03 -43.16
CA ASN A 123 -20.16 -3.30 -43.64
C ASN A 123 -19.32 -4.52 -43.18
N GLY A 124 -18.33 -4.35 -42.31
CA GLY A 124 -17.57 -5.45 -41.70
C GLY A 124 -16.28 -5.88 -42.42
N HIS A 125 -15.98 -5.35 -43.60
CA HIS A 125 -14.73 -5.66 -44.33
C HIS A 125 -13.53 -4.91 -43.73
N TYR A 126 -12.34 -5.52 -43.75
CA TYR A 126 -11.11 -4.87 -43.29
C TYR A 126 -10.33 -4.24 -44.45
N VAL A 127 -10.08 -2.94 -44.35
CA VAL A 127 -9.21 -2.20 -45.25
C VAL A 127 -7.77 -2.28 -44.73
N PRO A 128 -6.79 -2.64 -45.56
CA PRO A 128 -5.39 -2.78 -45.12
C PRO A 128 -4.79 -1.43 -44.70
N PRO A 129 -3.66 -1.44 -43.95
CA PRO A 129 -2.99 -0.22 -43.51
C PRO A 129 -2.58 0.67 -44.70
N THR A 130 -2.73 1.98 -44.54
CA THR A 130 -2.41 2.96 -45.58
C THR A 130 -1.99 4.30 -45.00
N LEU A 131 -1.11 5.03 -45.70
CA LEU A 131 -0.70 6.40 -45.35
C LEU A 131 -1.87 7.41 -45.40
N ALA A 132 -2.96 7.10 -46.10
CA ALA A 132 -4.15 7.95 -46.17
C ALA A 132 -4.71 8.28 -44.78
N VAL A 133 -4.59 7.36 -43.81
CA VAL A 133 -5.05 7.59 -42.43
C VAL A 133 -4.20 8.65 -41.73
N ALA A 134 -2.88 8.63 -41.91
CA ALA A 134 -2.00 9.64 -41.34
C ALA A 134 -2.18 11.02 -41.99
N ALA A 135 -2.61 11.05 -43.26
CA ALA A 135 -3.00 12.26 -43.97
C ALA A 135 -4.44 12.71 -43.69
N GLU A 136 -5.16 12.04 -42.76
CA GLU A 136 -6.55 12.33 -42.38
C GLU A 136 -7.54 12.28 -43.56
N GLN A 137 -7.29 11.37 -44.50
CA GLN A 137 -8.13 11.17 -45.69
C GLN A 137 -9.20 10.09 -45.47
N GLU A 138 -10.30 10.21 -46.21
CA GLU A 138 -11.38 9.22 -46.25
C GLU A 138 -10.91 7.91 -46.88
N LEU A 139 -11.20 6.79 -46.22
CA LEU A 139 -10.93 5.45 -46.72
C LEU A 139 -12.11 4.96 -47.57
N VAL A 140 -11.80 4.32 -48.69
CA VAL A 140 -12.79 3.64 -49.53
C VAL A 140 -12.57 2.14 -49.41
N CYS A 141 -13.59 1.41 -48.95
CA CYS A 141 -13.52 -0.03 -48.85
C CYS A 141 -13.43 -0.67 -50.26
N PRO A 142 -12.39 -1.45 -50.57
CA PRO A 142 -12.22 -2.02 -51.91
C PRO A 142 -13.25 -3.12 -52.21
N VAL A 143 -13.92 -3.66 -51.20
CA VAL A 143 -14.91 -4.75 -51.34
C VAL A 143 -16.32 -4.21 -51.58
N CYS A 144 -16.75 -3.21 -50.81
CA CYS A 144 -18.13 -2.71 -50.83
C CYS A 144 -18.29 -1.23 -51.22
N GLY A 145 -17.19 -0.52 -51.47
CA GLY A 145 -17.20 0.91 -51.84
C GLY A 145 -17.62 1.86 -50.72
N ALA A 146 -17.87 1.36 -49.50
CA ALA A 146 -18.22 2.19 -48.35
C ALA A 146 -17.08 3.16 -48.03
N ARG A 147 -17.45 4.41 -47.74
CA ARG A 147 -16.54 5.49 -47.40
C ARG A 147 -16.59 5.78 -45.90
N PHE A 148 -15.44 5.85 -45.25
CA PHE A 148 -15.36 6.01 -43.80
C PHE A 148 -14.00 6.55 -43.36
N TYR A 149 -13.91 7.04 -42.14
CA TYR A 149 -12.64 7.43 -41.51
C TYR A 149 -12.18 6.36 -40.54
N ALA A 150 -10.86 6.17 -40.46
CA ALA A 150 -10.26 5.38 -39.40
C ALA A 150 -10.41 6.09 -38.04
N PRO A 151 -10.56 5.35 -36.93
CA PRO A 151 -10.64 5.95 -35.60
C PRO A 151 -9.35 6.69 -35.26
N SER A 152 -9.51 7.90 -34.74
CA SER A 152 -8.43 8.68 -34.15
C SER A 152 -7.90 8.02 -32.88
N ALA A 153 -6.69 8.38 -32.45
CA ALA A 153 -6.15 7.88 -31.20
C ALA A 153 -7.07 8.20 -29.99
N GLU A 154 -7.81 9.32 -30.00
CA GLU A 154 -8.77 9.69 -28.95
C GLU A 154 -10.00 8.76 -28.90
N GLU A 155 -10.49 8.33 -30.07
CA GLU A 155 -11.59 7.36 -30.20
C GLU A 155 -11.17 5.94 -29.79
N LEU A 156 -9.87 5.69 -29.65
CA LEU A 156 -9.31 4.46 -29.08
C LEU A 156 -9.01 4.57 -27.57
N ALA A 157 -9.41 5.68 -26.91
CA ALA A 157 -9.14 5.92 -25.50
C ALA A 157 -10.36 5.61 -24.63
N PHE A 158 -10.25 4.64 -23.71
CA PHE A 158 -11.33 4.38 -22.74
C PHE A 158 -11.54 5.51 -21.71
N ASN A 159 -10.62 6.47 -21.64
CA ASN A 159 -10.75 7.69 -20.83
C ASN A 159 -11.32 8.89 -21.60
N SER A 160 -11.66 8.70 -22.88
CA SER A 160 -12.36 9.69 -23.72
C SER A 160 -13.45 8.98 -24.55
N ARG A 161 -13.46 9.12 -25.87
CA ARG A 161 -14.53 8.65 -26.77
C ARG A 161 -14.57 7.14 -26.99
N GLY A 162 -13.47 6.42 -26.71
CA GLY A 162 -13.38 4.97 -26.88
C GLY A 162 -13.88 4.14 -25.69
N ALA A 163 -14.54 4.78 -24.72
CA ALA A 163 -15.02 4.11 -23.52
C ALA A 163 -16.17 3.14 -23.84
N CYS A 164 -16.13 1.95 -23.24
CA CYS A 164 -17.29 1.05 -23.24
C CYS A 164 -18.49 1.78 -22.61
N PRO A 165 -19.65 1.84 -23.30
CA PRO A 165 -20.81 2.61 -22.83
C PRO A 165 -21.41 2.03 -21.53
N THR A 166 -21.31 0.71 -21.34
CA THR A 166 -21.92 0.00 -20.21
C THR A 166 -21.20 0.23 -18.90
N CYS A 167 -19.86 0.24 -18.91
CA CYS A 167 -19.05 0.51 -17.72
C CYS A 167 -18.48 1.93 -17.67
N GLY A 168 -18.69 2.74 -18.72
CA GLY A 168 -18.11 4.09 -18.84
C GLY A 168 -16.57 4.09 -18.75
N GLY A 169 -15.92 3.06 -19.30
CA GLY A 169 -14.46 2.92 -19.33
C GLY A 169 -13.80 2.41 -18.04
N THR A 170 -14.56 1.94 -17.05
CA THR A 170 -13.98 1.35 -15.82
C THR A 170 -13.57 -0.12 -16.00
N GLY A 171 -14.18 -0.83 -16.95
CA GLY A 171 -13.95 -2.25 -17.22
C GLY A 171 -14.70 -3.19 -16.27
N ILE A 172 -15.26 -2.67 -15.18
CA ILE A 172 -15.95 -3.46 -14.17
C ILE A 172 -17.40 -3.01 -14.01
N VAL A 173 -18.26 -3.94 -13.63
CA VAL A 173 -19.62 -3.67 -13.17
C VAL A 173 -19.75 -4.17 -11.73
N ARG A 174 -20.51 -3.43 -10.92
CA ARG A 174 -20.83 -3.85 -9.56
C ARG A 174 -22.15 -4.59 -9.60
N THR A 175 -22.14 -5.86 -9.24
CA THR A 175 -23.32 -6.71 -9.15
C THR A 175 -23.55 -7.09 -7.69
N VAL A 176 -24.78 -7.43 -7.34
CA VAL A 176 -25.11 -7.87 -5.99
C VAL A 176 -24.55 -9.27 -5.76
N ASP A 177 -23.74 -9.44 -4.73
CA ASP A 177 -23.21 -10.75 -4.34
C ASP A 177 -24.21 -11.50 -3.46
N ARG A 178 -24.88 -12.50 -4.04
CA ARG A 178 -25.88 -13.31 -3.32
C ARG A 178 -25.34 -13.97 -2.06
N SER A 179 -24.06 -14.38 -2.04
CA SER A 179 -23.45 -15.03 -0.88
C SER A 179 -23.35 -14.10 0.33
N THR A 180 -23.23 -12.79 0.09
CA THR A 180 -23.15 -11.78 1.14
C THR A 180 -24.52 -11.35 1.67
N LEU A 181 -25.60 -11.63 0.93
CA LEU A 181 -26.96 -11.31 1.36
C LEU A 181 -27.42 -12.24 2.47
N VAL A 182 -27.00 -13.51 2.42
CA VAL A 182 -27.24 -14.53 3.46
C VAL A 182 -25.90 -15.21 3.80
N PRO A 183 -25.08 -14.59 4.67
CA PRO A 183 -23.73 -15.09 4.96
C PRO A 183 -23.71 -16.35 5.83
N ASP A 184 -24.80 -16.61 6.57
CA ASP A 184 -24.96 -17.80 7.40
C ASP A 184 -26.35 -18.41 7.14
N GLU A 185 -26.37 -19.43 6.30
CA GLU A 185 -27.61 -20.13 5.92
C GLU A 185 -28.17 -21.00 7.06
N THR A 186 -27.43 -21.20 8.16
CA THR A 186 -27.91 -21.98 9.31
C THR A 186 -28.85 -21.19 10.23
N ARG A 187 -28.92 -19.87 10.04
CA ARG A 187 -29.82 -18.97 10.77
C ARG A 187 -31.16 -18.83 10.08
N THR A 188 -32.18 -18.49 10.84
CA THR A 188 -33.53 -18.21 10.31
C THR A 188 -33.63 -16.76 9.82
N ILE A 189 -34.63 -16.45 8.99
CA ILE A 189 -34.87 -15.07 8.54
C ILE A 189 -35.25 -14.17 9.73
N ASP A 190 -35.97 -14.72 10.72
CA ASP A 190 -36.36 -14.02 11.96
C ASP A 190 -35.16 -13.65 12.83
N GLU A 191 -34.11 -14.47 12.83
CA GLU A 191 -32.82 -14.19 13.47
C GLU A 191 -31.92 -13.24 12.66
N GLY A 192 -32.39 -12.82 11.48
CA GLY A 192 -31.69 -11.88 10.63
C GLY A 192 -30.72 -12.51 9.63
N ALA A 193 -31.01 -13.73 9.14
CA ALA A 193 -30.24 -14.36 8.07
C ALA A 193 -30.04 -13.46 6.83
N VAL A 194 -31.06 -12.65 6.47
CA VAL A 194 -31.01 -11.73 5.33
C VAL A 194 -30.41 -10.37 5.74
N ALA A 195 -29.11 -10.22 5.54
CA ALA A 195 -28.32 -9.09 6.01
C ALA A 195 -28.75 -7.69 5.47
N PRO A 196 -29.17 -7.53 4.20
CA PRO A 196 -29.64 -6.24 3.68
C PRO A 196 -30.86 -5.69 4.42
N TRP A 197 -31.78 -6.54 4.87
CA TRP A 197 -33.01 -6.11 5.54
C TRP A 197 -32.79 -5.56 6.95
N ASN A 198 -31.69 -5.95 7.59
CA ASN A 198 -31.31 -5.44 8.91
C ASN A 198 -30.55 -4.12 8.85
N SER A 199 -29.97 -3.78 7.69
CA SER A 199 -28.95 -2.74 7.60
C SER A 199 -29.23 -1.62 6.60
N LEU A 200 -29.95 -1.94 5.52
CA LEU A 200 -30.29 -1.01 4.45
C LEU A 200 -31.80 -0.78 4.32
N MET A 201 -32.61 -1.62 4.97
CA MET A 201 -34.08 -1.58 4.92
C MET A 201 -34.66 -1.65 6.35
N TRP A 202 -35.98 -1.57 6.46
CA TRP A 202 -36.70 -1.75 7.72
C TRP A 202 -36.90 -3.24 8.05
N SER A 203 -36.86 -3.57 9.35
CA SER A 203 -37.12 -4.93 9.87
C SER A 203 -38.49 -5.51 9.48
N LEU A 204 -39.39 -4.64 9.03
CA LEU A 204 -40.70 -4.97 8.48
C LEU A 204 -40.64 -5.95 7.28
N MET A 205 -39.53 -5.96 6.53
CA MET A 205 -39.40 -6.82 5.34
C MET A 205 -39.54 -8.30 5.66
N THR A 206 -39.14 -8.72 6.86
CA THR A 206 -39.30 -10.11 7.31
C THR A 206 -40.77 -10.50 7.40
N ASP A 207 -41.62 -9.61 7.93
CA ASP A 207 -43.06 -9.85 8.06
C ASP A 207 -43.76 -9.85 6.69
N VAL A 208 -43.35 -8.96 5.78
CA VAL A 208 -43.83 -8.95 4.40
C VAL A 208 -43.41 -10.24 3.67
N CYS A 209 -42.18 -10.70 3.86
CA CYS A 209 -41.68 -11.94 3.28
C CYS A 209 -42.47 -13.16 3.78
N ARG A 210 -42.82 -13.19 5.06
CA ARG A 210 -43.72 -14.20 5.63
C ARG A 210 -45.10 -14.17 4.95
N ALA A 211 -45.66 -12.99 4.71
CA ALA A 211 -46.92 -12.82 3.98
C ALA A 211 -46.81 -13.18 2.48
N MET A 212 -45.61 -13.18 1.90
CA MET A 212 -45.34 -13.72 0.55
C MET A 212 -45.33 -15.26 0.51
N GLY A 213 -45.44 -15.94 1.66
CA GLY A 213 -45.49 -17.40 1.77
C GLY A 213 -44.14 -18.06 2.03
N VAL A 214 -43.14 -17.32 2.52
CA VAL A 214 -41.83 -17.85 2.89
C VAL A 214 -41.83 -18.24 4.37
N ARG A 215 -41.38 -19.46 4.68
CA ARG A 215 -41.11 -19.87 6.07
C ARG A 215 -39.93 -19.07 6.61
N THR A 216 -40.14 -18.30 7.68
CA THR A 216 -39.15 -17.35 8.22
C THR A 216 -38.52 -17.84 9.52
N ASP A 217 -39.08 -18.90 10.08
CA ASP A 217 -38.83 -19.54 11.37
C ASP A 217 -37.96 -20.81 11.28
N VAL A 218 -37.61 -21.23 10.06
CA VAL A 218 -36.68 -22.35 9.80
C VAL A 218 -35.32 -21.83 9.31
N PRO A 219 -34.22 -22.57 9.51
CA PRO A 219 -32.92 -22.23 8.95
C PRO A 219 -33.01 -21.97 7.44
N PHE A 220 -32.30 -20.96 6.94
CA PHE A 220 -32.37 -20.56 5.53
C PHE A 220 -32.00 -21.71 4.58
N CYS A 221 -31.07 -22.58 4.98
CA CYS A 221 -30.67 -23.76 4.22
C CYS A 221 -31.80 -24.79 4.04
N GLU A 222 -32.82 -24.80 4.91
CA GLU A 222 -34.00 -25.68 4.86
C GLU A 222 -35.16 -25.10 4.03
N LEU A 223 -35.01 -23.88 3.51
CA LEU A 223 -35.97 -23.29 2.58
C LEU A 223 -35.93 -24.00 1.24
N THR A 224 -37.09 -24.13 0.62
CA THR A 224 -37.19 -24.60 -0.76
C THR A 224 -36.59 -23.58 -1.72
N GLU A 225 -36.13 -24.02 -2.89
CA GLU A 225 -35.58 -23.11 -3.92
C GLU A 225 -36.58 -22.02 -4.34
N ARG A 226 -37.89 -22.30 -4.30
CA ARG A 226 -38.94 -21.29 -4.54
C ARG A 226 -38.98 -20.24 -3.44
N GLU A 227 -38.87 -20.64 -2.17
CA GLU A 227 -38.84 -19.71 -1.04
C GLU A 227 -37.57 -18.84 -1.08
N LYS A 228 -36.41 -19.45 -1.36
CA LYS A 228 -35.15 -18.72 -1.56
C LYS A 228 -35.26 -17.72 -2.71
N ASP A 229 -35.87 -18.11 -3.82
CA ASP A 229 -36.07 -17.21 -4.96
C ASP A 229 -36.99 -16.03 -4.62
N ILE A 230 -38.04 -16.22 -3.81
CA ILE A 230 -38.86 -15.11 -3.31
C ILE A 230 -37.99 -14.15 -2.47
N VAL A 231 -37.13 -14.67 -1.59
CA VAL A 231 -36.24 -13.85 -0.76
C VAL A 231 -35.25 -13.05 -1.62
N PHE A 232 -34.62 -13.69 -2.61
CA PHE A 232 -33.60 -13.04 -3.43
C PHE A 232 -34.17 -12.15 -4.53
N ASN A 233 -35.18 -12.62 -5.26
CA ASN A 233 -35.67 -12.02 -6.51
C ASN A 233 -37.20 -11.80 -6.53
N GLY A 234 -37.91 -12.02 -5.42
CA GLY A 234 -39.38 -11.94 -5.39
C GLY A 234 -39.93 -10.60 -5.89
N PRO A 235 -41.10 -10.61 -6.56
CA PRO A 235 -41.66 -9.41 -7.20
C PRO A 235 -42.10 -8.36 -6.18
N ALA A 236 -42.10 -7.09 -6.60
CA ALA A 236 -42.56 -5.97 -5.78
C ALA A 236 -44.09 -5.95 -5.65
N GLU A 237 -44.63 -6.78 -4.75
CA GLU A 237 -46.07 -6.90 -4.48
C GLU A 237 -46.45 -6.19 -3.18
N LYS A 238 -47.61 -5.53 -3.16
CA LYS A 238 -48.18 -5.04 -1.90
C LYS A 238 -48.78 -6.22 -1.12
N LYS A 239 -48.40 -6.35 0.15
CA LYS A 239 -49.04 -7.27 1.09
C LYS A 239 -49.58 -6.51 2.28
N HIS A 240 -50.74 -6.96 2.72
CA HIS A 240 -51.34 -6.53 3.97
C HIS A 240 -50.67 -7.30 5.12
N ILE A 241 -50.10 -6.59 6.08
CA ILE A 241 -49.39 -7.17 7.21
C ILE A 241 -49.82 -6.56 8.53
N LEU A 242 -49.73 -7.34 9.59
CA LEU A 242 -49.93 -6.90 10.96
C LEU A 242 -48.56 -6.64 11.59
N TYR A 243 -48.11 -5.39 11.61
CA TYR A 243 -46.77 -5.04 12.10
C TYR A 243 -46.76 -4.72 13.59
N ARG A 244 -45.78 -5.27 14.32
CA ARG A 244 -45.54 -4.96 15.73
C ARG A 244 -44.18 -4.28 15.89
N ALA A 245 -44.19 -3.01 16.29
CA ALA A 245 -42.94 -2.30 16.59
C ALA A 245 -42.29 -2.85 17.87
N LYS A 246 -40.95 -2.95 17.90
CA LYS A 246 -40.19 -3.53 19.02
C LYS A 246 -40.45 -2.90 20.40
N ASN A 247 -41.01 -1.69 20.45
CA ASN A 247 -41.29 -0.94 21.68
C ASN A 247 -42.79 -0.63 21.91
N SER A 248 -43.70 -1.33 21.23
CA SER A 248 -45.15 -1.14 21.35
C SER A 248 -45.88 -2.49 21.43
N ASP A 249 -46.82 -2.60 22.36
CA ASP A 249 -47.72 -3.76 22.46
C ASP A 249 -48.91 -3.68 21.51
N VAL A 250 -49.02 -2.60 20.72
CA VAL A 250 -50.08 -2.42 19.74
C VAL A 250 -49.57 -2.83 18.36
N ALA A 251 -50.19 -3.86 17.78
CA ALA A 251 -49.98 -4.24 16.40
C ALA A 251 -50.79 -3.31 15.48
N THR A 252 -50.16 -2.83 14.40
CA THR A 252 -50.75 -1.89 13.44
C THR A 252 -50.90 -2.59 12.09
N GLU A 253 -52.09 -2.50 11.50
CA GLU A 253 -52.32 -2.95 10.12
C GLU A 253 -51.66 -1.98 9.13
N LEU A 254 -50.88 -2.52 8.21
CA LEU A 254 -50.16 -1.74 7.21
C LEU A 254 -50.13 -2.50 5.88
N ASP A 255 -50.40 -1.80 4.78
CA ASP A 255 -50.08 -2.30 3.45
C ASP A 255 -48.68 -1.85 3.07
N PHE A 256 -47.80 -2.80 2.76
CA PHE A 256 -46.42 -2.49 2.39
C PHE A 256 -45.99 -3.26 1.15
N THR A 257 -45.21 -2.60 0.29
CA THR A 257 -44.65 -3.23 -0.91
C THR A 257 -43.42 -4.06 -0.54
N TYR A 258 -43.43 -5.33 -0.92
CA TYR A 258 -42.31 -6.23 -0.75
C TYR A 258 -41.10 -5.77 -1.57
N TYR A 259 -39.92 -5.80 -0.96
CA TYR A 259 -38.65 -5.59 -1.64
C TYR A 259 -37.70 -6.73 -1.30
N ASN A 260 -37.36 -7.52 -2.32
CA ASN A 260 -36.43 -8.62 -2.18
C ASN A 260 -35.01 -8.14 -1.80
N ALA A 261 -34.15 -9.08 -1.41
CA ALA A 261 -32.81 -8.79 -0.91
C ALA A 261 -31.92 -8.13 -1.98
N VAL A 262 -32.01 -8.55 -3.25
CA VAL A 262 -31.20 -7.99 -4.35
C VAL A 262 -31.60 -6.54 -4.64
N TYR A 263 -32.88 -6.31 -4.85
CA TYR A 263 -33.44 -4.99 -5.12
C TYR A 263 -33.18 -4.00 -3.99
N THR A 264 -33.18 -4.47 -2.74
CA THR A 264 -32.81 -3.65 -1.57
C THR A 264 -31.42 -3.04 -1.72
N VAL A 265 -30.45 -3.85 -2.16
CA VAL A 265 -29.07 -3.42 -2.39
C VAL A 265 -28.97 -2.53 -3.63
N GLU A 266 -29.62 -2.89 -4.74
CA GLU A 266 -29.62 -2.09 -5.98
C GLU A 266 -30.23 -0.69 -5.78
N ASN A 267 -31.35 -0.60 -5.06
CA ASN A 267 -32.00 0.67 -4.72
C ASN A 267 -31.19 1.51 -3.74
N ALA A 268 -30.43 0.88 -2.83
CA ALA A 268 -29.49 1.59 -1.98
C ALA A 268 -28.32 2.14 -2.82
N LEU A 269 -27.76 1.33 -3.72
CA LEU A 269 -26.66 1.69 -4.61
C LEU A 269 -27.02 2.88 -5.51
N SER A 270 -28.21 2.89 -6.11
CA SER A 270 -28.66 3.98 -6.99
C SER A 270 -28.85 5.33 -6.29
N LYS A 271 -28.98 5.32 -4.96
CA LYS A 271 -29.15 6.51 -4.12
C LYS A 271 -27.86 7.02 -3.48
N VAL A 272 -26.74 6.31 -3.65
CA VAL A 272 -25.44 6.74 -3.11
C VAL A 272 -25.00 8.03 -3.81
N LYS A 273 -24.67 9.06 -3.01
CA LYS A 273 -24.16 10.35 -3.50
C LYS A 273 -22.75 10.66 -2.99
N ASP A 274 -22.29 9.95 -1.96
CA ASP A 274 -21.06 10.19 -1.23
C ASP A 274 -20.36 8.87 -0.82
N GLU A 275 -19.08 8.94 -0.44
CA GLU A 275 -18.29 7.76 -0.06
C GLU A 275 -18.84 7.03 1.17
N SER A 276 -19.46 7.76 2.10
CA SER A 276 -20.03 7.17 3.32
C SER A 276 -21.23 6.26 3.01
N GLY A 277 -22.09 6.68 2.08
CA GLY A 277 -23.16 5.86 1.54
C GLY A 277 -22.62 4.63 0.80
N MET A 278 -21.55 4.78 0.03
CA MET A 278 -20.94 3.69 -0.73
C MET A 278 -20.42 2.56 0.19
N LYS A 279 -19.69 2.91 1.26
CA LYS A 279 -19.14 1.92 2.22
C LYS A 279 -20.20 1.01 2.85
N ARG A 280 -21.44 1.51 3.04
CA ARG A 280 -22.54 0.73 3.63
C ARG A 280 -23.07 -0.33 2.67
N VAL A 281 -23.04 -0.05 1.37
CA VAL A 281 -23.57 -0.91 0.32
C VAL A 281 -22.49 -1.84 -0.24
N GLU A 282 -21.24 -1.38 -0.27
CA GLU A 282 -20.09 -2.07 -0.89
C GLU A 282 -19.90 -3.51 -0.42
N ARG A 283 -20.15 -3.80 0.86
CA ARG A 283 -20.07 -5.17 1.42
C ARG A 283 -21.04 -6.19 0.82
N PHE A 284 -22.07 -5.72 0.09
CA PHE A 284 -23.06 -6.56 -0.57
C PHE A 284 -22.83 -6.69 -2.07
N LEU A 285 -21.76 -6.08 -2.57
CA LEU A 285 -21.45 -6.02 -3.98
C LEU A 285 -20.21 -6.85 -4.24
N ARG A 286 -20.21 -7.54 -5.38
CA ARG A 286 -18.99 -8.04 -6.00
C ARG A 286 -18.68 -7.22 -7.24
N GLN A 287 -17.41 -7.20 -7.59
CA GLN A 287 -16.95 -6.56 -8.82
C GLN A 287 -16.71 -7.66 -9.86
N ASP A 288 -17.47 -7.61 -10.93
CA ASP A 288 -17.33 -8.52 -12.07
C ASP A 288 -16.74 -7.75 -13.27
N ALA A 289 -16.06 -8.47 -14.16
CA ALA A 289 -15.68 -7.92 -15.45
C ALA A 289 -16.95 -7.50 -16.21
N CYS A 290 -16.91 -6.32 -16.83
CA CYS A 290 -18.04 -5.83 -17.62
C CYS A 290 -18.35 -6.82 -18.76
N PRO A 291 -19.60 -7.30 -18.91
CA PRO A 291 -19.94 -8.34 -19.89
C PRO A 291 -19.72 -7.90 -21.34
N ASP A 292 -19.97 -6.63 -21.66
CA ASP A 292 -19.91 -6.15 -23.05
C ASP A 292 -18.47 -5.93 -23.55
N CYS A 293 -17.58 -5.48 -22.66
CA CYS A 293 -16.18 -5.26 -23.00
C CYS A 293 -15.24 -6.37 -22.49
N GLY A 294 -15.74 -7.33 -21.72
CA GLY A 294 -14.96 -8.40 -21.10
C GLY A 294 -13.82 -7.89 -20.22
N GLY A 295 -14.00 -6.73 -19.58
CA GLY A 295 -12.95 -6.08 -18.77
C GLY A 295 -12.04 -5.11 -19.53
N SER A 296 -12.06 -5.09 -20.86
CA SER A 296 -11.12 -4.29 -21.69
C SER A 296 -11.28 -2.78 -21.56
N ARG A 297 -12.40 -2.30 -21.01
CA ARG A 297 -12.77 -0.87 -20.87
C ARG A 297 -13.12 -0.18 -22.21
N LEU A 298 -12.83 -0.82 -23.33
CA LEU A 298 -12.95 -0.26 -24.67
C LEU A 298 -14.34 -0.56 -25.28
N SER A 299 -14.83 0.34 -26.11
CA SER A 299 -16.04 0.12 -26.91
C SER A 299 -15.81 -0.98 -27.96
N GLU A 300 -16.89 -1.41 -28.64
CA GLU A 300 -16.78 -2.36 -29.75
C GLU A 300 -15.96 -1.77 -30.91
N GLU A 301 -16.20 -0.49 -31.22
CA GLU A 301 -15.53 0.25 -32.28
C GLU A 301 -14.04 0.44 -31.98
N ALA A 302 -13.68 0.67 -30.71
CA ALA A 302 -12.28 0.81 -30.30
C ALA A 302 -11.51 -0.52 -30.33
N ARG A 303 -12.21 -1.66 -30.23
CA ARG A 303 -11.63 -3.02 -30.37
C ARG A 303 -11.59 -3.51 -31.81
N ALA A 304 -12.31 -2.85 -32.72
CA ALA A 304 -12.43 -3.29 -34.11
C ALA A 304 -11.12 -3.25 -34.92
N PRO A 305 -10.25 -2.22 -34.82
CA PRO A 305 -9.02 -2.16 -35.62
C PRO A 305 -8.06 -3.31 -35.28
N LYS A 306 -7.41 -3.86 -36.29
CA LYS A 306 -6.48 -4.99 -36.14
C LYS A 306 -5.10 -4.64 -36.64
N LEU A 307 -4.09 -4.74 -35.76
CA LEU A 307 -2.69 -4.60 -36.13
C LEU A 307 -2.05 -5.99 -36.06
N ARG A 308 -1.42 -6.43 -37.15
CA ARG A 308 -0.91 -7.82 -37.29
C ARG A 308 -1.95 -8.90 -36.92
N GLY A 309 -3.23 -8.61 -37.17
CA GLY A 309 -4.35 -9.53 -36.90
C GLY A 309 -4.92 -9.50 -35.48
N ILE A 310 -4.34 -8.74 -34.56
CA ILE A 310 -4.72 -8.68 -33.14
C ILE A 310 -5.39 -7.33 -32.84
N SER A 311 -6.38 -7.29 -31.93
CA SER A 311 -7.03 -6.06 -31.50
C SER A 311 -6.31 -5.36 -30.33
N LEU A 312 -6.64 -4.09 -30.10
CA LEU A 312 -6.00 -3.28 -29.06
C LEU A 312 -6.18 -3.88 -27.66
N ASP A 313 -7.37 -4.41 -27.33
CA ASP A 313 -7.65 -5.02 -26.05
C ASP A 313 -6.93 -6.35 -25.84
N GLU A 314 -6.76 -7.15 -26.89
CA GLU A 314 -5.99 -8.40 -26.85
C GLU A 314 -4.50 -8.12 -26.63
N VAL A 315 -3.94 -7.12 -27.31
CA VAL A 315 -2.54 -6.71 -27.13
C VAL A 315 -2.29 -6.13 -25.73
N CYS A 316 -3.26 -5.44 -25.13
CA CYS A 316 -3.12 -4.89 -23.78
C CYS A 316 -3.04 -5.98 -22.68
N LYS A 317 -3.48 -7.21 -22.97
CA LYS A 317 -3.41 -8.37 -22.06
C LYS A 317 -2.06 -9.08 -22.09
N MET A 318 -1.20 -8.79 -23.08
CA MET A 318 0.16 -9.32 -23.11
C MET A 318 0.97 -8.72 -21.96
N THR A 319 1.90 -9.52 -21.41
CA THR A 319 2.91 -8.97 -20.50
C THR A 319 3.76 -7.93 -21.25
N LEU A 320 4.34 -6.97 -20.54
CA LEU A 320 5.19 -5.95 -21.15
C LEU A 320 6.36 -6.56 -21.96
N THR A 321 6.88 -7.70 -21.49
CA THR A 321 7.95 -8.46 -22.17
C THR A 321 7.48 -9.01 -23.52
N GLU A 322 6.34 -9.70 -23.56
CA GLU A 322 5.75 -10.23 -24.79
C GLU A 322 5.34 -9.10 -25.73
N LEU A 323 4.74 -8.04 -25.17
CA LEU A 323 4.28 -6.89 -25.92
C LEU A 323 5.43 -6.18 -26.63
N ARG A 324 6.58 -6.01 -25.98
CA ARG A 324 7.77 -5.44 -26.62
C ARG A 324 8.20 -6.28 -27.82
N GLN A 325 8.28 -7.59 -27.67
CA GLN A 325 8.65 -8.50 -28.77
C GLN A 325 7.62 -8.42 -29.91
N TRP A 326 6.33 -8.28 -29.58
CA TRP A 326 5.28 -8.10 -30.58
C TRP A 326 5.41 -6.77 -31.34
N VAL A 327 5.70 -5.66 -30.64
CA VAL A 327 5.95 -4.33 -31.22
C VAL A 327 7.15 -4.35 -32.16
N ASP A 328 8.20 -5.12 -31.84
CA ASP A 328 9.38 -5.26 -32.70
C ASP A 328 9.05 -5.81 -34.09
N GLY A 329 8.01 -6.64 -34.21
CA GLY A 329 7.53 -7.18 -35.49
C GLY A 329 6.57 -6.29 -36.28
N VAL A 330 6.13 -5.14 -35.73
CA VAL A 330 5.14 -4.26 -36.40
C VAL A 330 5.65 -3.68 -37.72
N PRO A 331 6.85 -3.07 -37.81
CA PRO A 331 7.31 -2.47 -39.06
C PRO A 331 7.44 -3.48 -40.22
N ALA A 332 7.88 -4.70 -39.92
CA ALA A 332 8.04 -5.76 -40.93
C ALA A 332 6.70 -6.21 -41.54
N GLY A 333 5.60 -6.10 -40.80
CA GLY A 333 4.25 -6.46 -41.25
C GLY A 333 3.54 -5.39 -42.08
N LEU A 334 4.18 -4.25 -42.34
CA LEU A 334 3.58 -3.10 -43.03
C LEU A 334 4.18 -2.87 -44.43
N PRO A 335 3.42 -2.19 -45.33
CA PRO A 335 3.93 -1.73 -46.62
C PRO A 335 5.22 -0.90 -46.47
N ALA A 336 6.14 -1.02 -47.44
CA ALA A 336 7.46 -0.38 -47.38
C ALA A 336 7.40 1.13 -47.13
N GLU A 337 6.42 1.81 -47.71
CA GLU A 337 6.18 3.25 -47.55
C GLU A 337 5.76 3.67 -46.12
N MET A 338 5.16 2.77 -45.34
CA MET A 338 4.73 3.05 -43.96
C MET A 338 5.81 2.73 -42.93
N ARG A 339 6.86 1.98 -43.30
CA ARG A 339 7.88 1.50 -42.36
C ARG A 339 8.58 2.61 -41.58
N PRO A 340 8.99 3.76 -42.18
CA PRO A 340 9.63 4.83 -41.42
C PRO A 340 8.74 5.40 -40.30
N MET A 341 7.44 5.57 -40.57
CA MET A 341 6.47 6.01 -39.58
C MET A 341 6.28 4.96 -38.49
N ALA A 342 6.16 3.69 -38.88
CA ALA A 342 6.02 2.58 -37.94
C ALA A 342 7.23 2.46 -37.03
N GLU A 343 8.45 2.56 -37.56
CA GLU A 343 9.70 2.52 -36.80
C GLU A 343 9.76 3.64 -35.76
N SER A 344 9.42 4.88 -36.14
CA SER A 344 9.39 6.02 -35.21
C SER A 344 8.39 5.83 -34.07
N ILE A 345 7.16 5.39 -34.37
CA ILE A 345 6.15 5.14 -33.34
C ILE A 345 6.57 3.97 -32.42
N CYS A 346 7.14 2.91 -32.99
CA CYS A 346 7.63 1.76 -32.23
C CYS A 346 8.84 2.11 -31.36
N GLU A 347 9.74 2.97 -31.81
CA GLU A 347 10.90 3.43 -31.03
C GLU A 347 10.47 4.18 -29.76
N SER A 348 9.45 5.04 -29.85
CA SER A 348 8.86 5.72 -28.69
C SER A 348 8.34 4.71 -27.65
N PHE A 349 7.65 3.66 -28.09
CA PHE A 349 7.19 2.58 -27.20
C PHE A 349 8.37 1.81 -26.58
N ARG A 350 9.34 1.38 -27.40
CA ARG A 350 10.49 0.58 -26.97
C ARG A 350 11.32 1.27 -25.90
N THR A 351 11.53 2.58 -26.04
CA THR A 351 12.34 3.37 -25.10
C THR A 351 11.74 3.31 -23.69
N VAL A 352 10.43 3.53 -23.57
CA VAL A 352 9.73 3.50 -22.29
C VAL A 352 9.60 2.06 -21.76
N ALA A 353 9.26 1.10 -22.64
CA ALA A 353 9.11 -0.29 -22.27
C ALA A 353 10.42 -0.88 -21.71
N LYS A 354 11.57 -0.58 -22.34
CA LYS A 354 12.90 -1.01 -21.88
C LYS A 354 13.13 -0.59 -20.42
N ARG A 355 12.95 0.68 -20.09
CA ARG A 355 13.18 1.19 -18.73
C ARG A 355 12.25 0.57 -17.69
N LEU A 356 10.99 0.33 -18.04
CA LEU A 356 10.06 -0.37 -17.16
C LEU A 356 10.47 -1.84 -16.91
N MET A 357 11.00 -2.53 -17.92
CA MET A 357 11.54 -3.89 -17.75
C MET A 357 12.83 -3.90 -16.95
N ASP A 358 13.74 -2.93 -17.17
CA ASP A 358 14.96 -2.77 -16.38
C ASP A 358 14.62 -2.59 -14.89
N LEU A 359 13.50 -1.92 -14.58
CA LEU A 359 12.93 -1.77 -13.23
C LEU A 359 12.09 -2.98 -12.76
N GLY A 360 12.13 -4.11 -13.47
CA GLY A 360 11.46 -5.35 -13.08
C GLY A 360 9.94 -5.36 -13.24
N LEU A 361 9.37 -4.50 -14.10
CA LEU A 361 7.92 -4.43 -14.37
C LEU A 361 7.50 -5.19 -15.64
N GLY A 362 8.38 -6.05 -16.17
CA GLY A 362 8.18 -6.79 -17.42
C GLY A 362 7.00 -7.78 -17.42
N TYR A 363 6.56 -8.23 -16.24
CA TYR A 363 5.45 -9.17 -16.07
C TYR A 363 4.08 -8.49 -16.04
N LEU A 364 4.02 -7.15 -16.01
CA LEU A 364 2.76 -6.42 -15.95
C LEU A 364 2.11 -6.30 -17.33
N THR A 365 0.79 -6.42 -17.35
CA THR A 365 -0.03 -6.14 -18.54
C THR A 365 -0.49 -4.68 -18.52
N LEU A 366 -0.77 -4.12 -19.70
CA LEU A 366 -1.14 -2.69 -19.83
C LEU A 366 -2.57 -2.41 -19.32
N ASP A 367 -3.43 -3.42 -19.29
CA ASP A 367 -4.80 -3.33 -18.80
C ASP A 367 -4.91 -3.54 -17.27
N ARG A 368 -3.84 -3.97 -16.60
CA ARG A 368 -3.81 -4.12 -15.13
C ARG A 368 -4.16 -2.80 -14.46
N ALA A 369 -5.16 -2.83 -13.59
CA ALA A 369 -5.64 -1.66 -12.87
C ALA A 369 -4.54 -1.08 -11.97
N ALA A 370 -4.28 0.22 -12.06
CA ALA A 370 -3.19 0.87 -11.31
C ALA A 370 -3.41 0.85 -9.78
N SER A 371 -4.67 0.69 -9.34
CA SER A 371 -5.02 0.52 -7.93
C SER A 371 -4.56 -0.84 -7.36
N THR A 372 -4.41 -1.85 -8.22
CA THR A 372 -3.96 -3.21 -7.83
C THR A 372 -2.44 -3.37 -7.86
N LEU A 373 -1.72 -2.31 -8.24
CA LEU A 373 -0.26 -2.30 -8.18
C LEU A 373 0.19 -2.14 -6.72
N SER A 374 1.23 -2.86 -6.34
CA SER A 374 1.92 -2.67 -5.06
C SER A 374 2.53 -1.27 -4.99
N THR A 375 2.87 -0.84 -3.79
CA THR A 375 3.53 0.46 -3.58
C THR A 375 4.82 0.56 -4.38
N GLY A 376 5.66 -0.47 -4.37
CA GLY A 376 6.89 -0.53 -5.16
C GLY A 376 6.64 -0.56 -6.67
N GLU A 377 5.64 -1.30 -7.16
CA GLU A 377 5.27 -1.28 -8.59
C GLU A 377 4.85 0.14 -9.05
N ARG A 378 4.05 0.85 -8.23
CA ARG A 378 3.63 2.24 -8.52
C ARG A 378 4.81 3.21 -8.51
N GLN A 379 5.71 3.07 -7.55
CA GLN A 379 6.88 3.94 -7.44
C GLN A 379 7.81 3.77 -8.65
N ARG A 380 8.08 2.53 -9.07
CA ARG A 380 8.89 2.24 -10.25
C ARG A 380 8.24 2.71 -11.55
N MET A 381 6.92 2.60 -11.65
CA MET A 381 6.15 3.19 -12.75
C MET A 381 6.34 4.72 -12.82
N GLN A 382 6.31 5.42 -11.68
CA GLN A 382 6.54 6.87 -11.64
C GLN A 382 7.98 7.24 -12.00
N LEU A 383 8.95 6.47 -11.50
CA LEU A 383 10.37 6.67 -11.80
C LEU A 383 10.66 6.52 -13.30
N ALA A 384 10.14 5.49 -13.96
CA ALA A 384 10.26 5.33 -15.41
C ALA A 384 9.69 6.53 -16.18
N ARG A 385 8.59 7.12 -15.67
CA ARG A 385 7.98 8.32 -16.26
C ARG A 385 8.86 9.56 -16.10
N ALA A 386 9.55 9.69 -14.97
CA ALA A 386 10.46 10.80 -14.70
C ALA A 386 11.62 10.85 -15.71
N VAL A 387 12.25 9.71 -15.97
CA VAL A 387 13.36 9.57 -16.95
C VAL A 387 12.91 9.90 -18.37
N ARG A 388 11.68 9.52 -18.74
CA ARG A 388 11.16 9.73 -20.10
C ARG A 388 11.16 11.21 -20.52
N ASN A 389 10.93 12.12 -19.58
CA ASN A 389 10.77 13.53 -19.91
C ASN A 389 12.10 14.23 -20.27
N ARG A 390 13.26 13.60 -20.05
CA ARG A 390 14.62 14.14 -20.35
C ARG A 390 14.77 15.62 -19.97
N THR A 391 14.31 15.98 -18.78
CA THR A 391 14.46 17.34 -18.26
C THR A 391 15.89 17.56 -17.80
N THR A 392 16.35 18.81 -17.77
CA THR A 392 17.71 19.18 -17.35
C THR A 392 17.64 20.23 -16.24
N GLY A 393 18.57 20.22 -15.28
CA GLY A 393 18.63 21.20 -14.20
C GLY A 393 17.53 21.05 -13.14
N VAL A 394 16.98 19.85 -12.99
CA VAL A 394 15.97 19.51 -11.97
C VAL A 394 16.63 18.83 -10.78
N LEU A 395 16.12 19.07 -9.57
CA LEU A 395 16.46 18.30 -8.37
C LEU A 395 15.43 17.18 -8.18
N TYR A 396 15.86 15.93 -8.35
CA TYR A 396 15.03 14.76 -8.03
C TYR A 396 15.23 14.37 -6.57
N VAL A 397 14.15 14.41 -5.79
CA VAL A 397 14.15 13.93 -4.40
C VAL A 397 13.48 12.55 -4.37
N LEU A 398 14.28 11.50 -4.23
CA LEU A 398 13.83 10.12 -4.22
C LEU A 398 13.69 9.65 -2.77
N ASP A 399 12.50 9.18 -2.40
CA ASP A 399 12.19 8.74 -1.03
C ASP A 399 12.01 7.22 -1.02
N GLU A 400 13.05 6.52 -0.59
CA GLU A 400 13.17 5.05 -0.50
C GLU A 400 12.72 4.31 -1.78
N PRO A 401 13.36 4.55 -2.95
CA PRO A 401 13.09 3.85 -4.21
C PRO A 401 13.48 2.37 -4.20
N SER A 402 14.29 1.92 -3.25
CA SER A 402 14.67 0.50 -3.08
C SER A 402 13.54 -0.38 -2.52
N ILE A 403 12.43 0.21 -2.03
CA ILE A 403 11.38 -0.55 -1.32
C ILE A 403 10.79 -1.67 -2.17
N GLY A 404 10.74 -2.86 -1.57
CA GLY A 404 10.13 -4.06 -2.17
C GLY A 404 10.79 -4.45 -3.50
N LEU A 405 12.04 -4.03 -3.71
CA LEU A 405 12.85 -4.46 -4.84
C LEU A 405 13.67 -5.69 -4.45
N HIS A 406 13.59 -6.71 -5.30
CA HIS A 406 14.55 -7.79 -5.25
C HIS A 406 15.95 -7.26 -5.63
N PRO A 407 17.05 -7.72 -5.00
CA PRO A 407 18.40 -7.24 -5.28
C PRO A 407 18.82 -7.27 -6.76
N SER A 408 18.28 -8.17 -7.56
CA SER A 408 18.52 -8.22 -9.02
C SER A 408 18.04 -6.98 -9.78
N ASN A 409 17.04 -6.27 -9.24
CA ASN A 409 16.39 -5.13 -9.90
C ASN A 409 16.97 -3.79 -9.42
N ILE A 410 17.80 -3.79 -8.37
CA ILE A 410 18.54 -2.61 -7.90
C ILE A 410 19.43 -2.05 -9.01
N VAL A 411 20.02 -2.93 -9.84
CA VAL A 411 20.85 -2.52 -10.98
C VAL A 411 20.08 -1.60 -11.94
N GLY A 412 18.83 -1.94 -12.25
CA GLY A 412 18.00 -1.11 -13.14
C GLY A 412 17.61 0.23 -12.53
N LEU A 413 17.43 0.30 -11.20
CA LEU A 413 17.21 1.56 -10.49
C LEU A 413 18.45 2.45 -10.55
N VAL A 414 19.64 1.87 -10.37
CA VAL A 414 20.92 2.56 -10.48
C VAL A 414 21.14 3.13 -11.88
N ASP A 415 20.85 2.35 -12.93
CA ASP A 415 20.94 2.82 -14.32
C ASP A 415 20.03 4.02 -14.59
N VAL A 416 18.82 4.00 -14.02
CA VAL A 416 17.88 5.12 -14.11
C VAL A 416 18.42 6.38 -13.40
N MET A 417 19.03 6.22 -12.23
CA MET A 417 19.64 7.34 -11.52
C MET A 417 20.79 7.96 -12.33
N HIS A 418 21.65 7.13 -12.93
CA HIS A 418 22.71 7.60 -13.81
C HIS A 418 22.18 8.30 -15.08
N ASP A 419 21.11 7.79 -15.69
CA ASP A 419 20.46 8.48 -16.83
C ASP A 419 20.01 9.90 -16.45
N LEU A 420 19.39 10.07 -15.28
CA LEU A 420 18.95 11.40 -14.80
C LEU A 420 20.14 12.34 -14.58
N ILE A 421 21.25 11.85 -14.03
CA ILE A 421 22.49 12.64 -13.88
C ILE A 421 23.07 13.01 -15.25
N ALA A 422 23.10 12.05 -16.20
CA ALA A 422 23.59 12.28 -17.55
C ALA A 422 22.77 13.34 -18.32
N ASP A 423 21.48 13.46 -18.04
CA ASP A 423 20.60 14.53 -18.54
C ASP A 423 20.87 15.90 -17.84
N GLY A 424 21.82 15.99 -16.91
CA GLY A 424 22.21 17.22 -16.23
C GLY A 424 21.30 17.58 -15.05
N ASN A 425 20.80 16.57 -14.32
CA ASN A 425 20.00 16.75 -13.11
C ASN A 425 20.82 16.43 -11.86
N SER A 426 20.26 16.75 -10.69
CA SER A 426 20.82 16.38 -9.38
C SER A 426 19.86 15.42 -8.68
N ILE A 427 20.38 14.45 -7.92
CA ILE A 427 19.57 13.49 -7.18
C ILE A 427 19.88 13.62 -5.69
N VAL A 428 18.82 13.75 -4.88
CA VAL A 428 18.89 13.54 -3.42
C VAL A 428 18.03 12.33 -3.10
N LEU A 429 18.64 11.31 -2.54
CA LEU A 429 18.02 10.03 -2.30
C LEU A 429 17.99 9.74 -0.80
N VAL A 430 16.80 9.52 -0.23
CA VAL A 430 16.65 8.92 1.10
C VAL A 430 16.55 7.42 0.92
N ASP A 431 17.45 6.65 1.49
CA ASP A 431 17.37 5.19 1.45
C ASP A 431 18.05 4.57 2.67
N HIS A 432 17.78 3.28 2.85
CA HIS A 432 18.37 2.43 3.88
C HIS A 432 19.15 1.25 3.27
N ASP A 433 18.89 0.94 2.00
CA ASP A 433 19.55 -0.12 1.26
C ASP A 433 21.01 0.27 0.97
N THR A 434 21.92 -0.53 1.51
CA THR A 434 23.36 -0.28 1.40
C THR A 434 23.90 -0.48 -0.01
N GLN A 435 23.25 -1.28 -0.86
CA GLN A 435 23.63 -1.46 -2.26
C GLN A 435 23.36 -0.19 -3.05
N ILE A 436 22.25 0.49 -2.76
CA ILE A 436 21.90 1.77 -3.36
C ILE A 436 22.76 2.91 -2.79
N LEU A 437 22.93 2.99 -1.47
CA LEU A 437 23.72 4.06 -0.85
C LEU A 437 25.19 4.08 -1.30
N ARG A 438 25.76 2.92 -1.67
CA ARG A 438 27.10 2.82 -2.26
C ARG A 438 27.25 3.47 -3.63
N VAL A 439 26.15 3.71 -4.33
CA VAL A 439 26.15 4.36 -5.65
C VAL A 439 26.16 5.88 -5.53
N ALA A 440 25.82 6.42 -4.36
CA ALA A 440 25.88 7.85 -4.12
C ALA A 440 27.33 8.36 -4.25
N ASP A 441 27.49 9.54 -4.83
CA ASP A 441 28.78 10.25 -4.85
C ASP A 441 29.10 10.79 -3.45
N HIS A 442 28.06 11.26 -2.75
CA HIS A 442 28.14 11.80 -1.41
C HIS A 442 27.04 11.23 -0.50
N ILE A 443 27.36 11.05 0.78
CA ILE A 443 26.39 10.67 1.82
C ILE A 443 26.30 11.79 2.86
N ILE A 444 25.08 12.11 3.29
CA ILE A 444 24.76 12.91 4.46
C ILE A 444 24.03 12.01 5.45
N GLU A 445 24.66 11.72 6.57
CA GLU A 445 24.06 10.87 7.59
C GLU A 445 23.51 11.68 8.76
N LEU A 446 22.22 11.46 9.06
CA LEU A 446 21.50 12.08 10.17
C LEU A 446 21.38 11.13 11.35
N GLY A 447 21.55 11.65 12.56
CA GLY A 447 21.47 10.90 13.80
C GLY A 447 21.74 11.79 15.02
N PRO A 448 22.38 11.25 16.08
CA PRO A 448 22.82 9.85 16.25
C PRO A 448 21.68 8.86 16.55
N GLY A 449 20.52 9.35 16.98
CA GLY A 449 19.33 8.55 17.28
C GLY A 449 18.10 8.99 16.49
N ALA A 450 16.94 8.56 16.97
CA ALA A 450 15.63 8.86 16.39
C ALA A 450 14.91 9.98 17.17
N GLY A 451 13.94 10.65 16.55
CA GLY A 451 13.09 11.64 17.22
C GLY A 451 13.90 12.78 17.85
N ALA A 452 13.75 13.00 19.16
CA ALA A 452 14.46 14.05 19.90
C ALA A 452 15.99 13.86 19.93
N ASP A 453 16.48 12.63 19.78
CA ASP A 453 17.92 12.31 19.74
C ASP A 453 18.51 12.33 18.32
N GLY A 454 17.66 12.59 17.32
CA GLY A 454 18.06 12.79 15.93
C GLY A 454 18.31 14.25 15.57
N GLY A 455 18.18 14.54 14.28
CA GLY A 455 18.16 15.90 13.73
C GLY A 455 19.52 16.57 13.64
N THR A 456 20.63 15.82 13.80
CA THR A 456 22.00 16.32 13.63
C THR A 456 22.73 15.54 12.56
N ILE A 457 23.65 16.18 11.86
CA ILE A 457 24.52 15.51 10.88
C ILE A 457 25.68 14.88 11.65
N ILE A 458 25.80 13.55 11.59
CA ILE A 458 26.83 12.79 12.30
C ILE A 458 28.01 12.40 11.41
N ALA A 459 27.77 12.26 10.11
CA ALA A 459 28.78 12.03 9.11
C ALA A 459 28.35 12.67 7.78
N ARG A 460 29.31 13.15 7.01
CA ARG A 460 29.10 13.62 5.64
C ARG A 460 30.41 13.49 4.86
N GLY A 461 30.33 13.21 3.57
CA GLY A 461 31.52 13.02 2.72
C GLY A 461 31.22 12.09 1.56
N THR A 462 32.27 11.58 0.91
CA THR A 462 32.13 10.47 -0.05
C THR A 462 31.74 9.18 0.68
N VAL A 463 31.33 8.16 -0.06
CA VAL A 463 30.98 6.84 0.51
C VAL A 463 32.15 6.27 1.32
N GLU A 464 33.39 6.39 0.83
CA GLU A 464 34.58 5.90 1.52
C GLU A 464 34.85 6.68 2.81
N GLU A 465 34.68 8.00 2.80
CA GLU A 465 34.86 8.85 3.98
C GLU A 465 33.84 8.51 5.07
N VAL A 466 32.58 8.28 4.69
CA VAL A 466 31.52 7.89 5.63
C VAL A 466 31.72 6.46 6.13
N ALA A 467 32.13 5.52 5.27
CA ALA A 467 32.46 4.15 5.66
C ALA A 467 33.61 4.10 6.69
N GLY A 468 34.62 4.96 6.55
CA GLY A 468 35.73 5.09 7.49
C GLY A 468 35.43 5.89 8.76
N ASN A 469 34.25 6.51 8.88
CA ASN A 469 33.92 7.38 10.00
C ASN A 469 33.38 6.59 11.20
N ALA A 470 34.11 6.61 12.32
CA ALA A 470 33.75 5.89 13.55
C ALA A 470 32.43 6.38 14.21
N HIS A 471 31.97 7.59 13.89
CA HIS A 471 30.70 8.13 14.37
C HIS A 471 29.51 7.74 13.48
N SER A 472 29.78 7.26 12.26
CA SER A 472 28.76 6.83 11.32
C SER A 472 28.06 5.56 11.81
N LYS A 473 26.73 5.52 11.68
CA LYS A 473 25.92 4.34 11.99
C LYS A 473 25.72 3.46 10.78
N ILE A 474 25.64 4.06 9.60
CA ILE A 474 25.54 3.35 8.31
C ILE A 474 26.90 2.90 7.78
N GLY A 475 27.98 3.62 8.13
CA GLY A 475 29.35 3.37 7.66
C GLY A 475 29.79 1.91 7.71
N PRO A 476 29.62 1.19 8.84
CA PRO A 476 29.96 -0.24 8.96
C PRO A 476 29.22 -1.19 8.01
N TYR A 477 28.18 -0.73 7.32
CA TYR A 477 27.38 -1.51 6.38
C TYR A 477 27.67 -1.15 4.91
N LEU A 478 28.37 -0.03 4.65
CA LEU A 478 28.69 0.45 3.30
C LEU A 478 29.87 -0.30 2.66
N ASP A 479 30.75 -0.92 3.44
CA ASP A 479 31.89 -1.69 2.92
C ASP A 479 31.50 -3.13 2.55
N GLY A 480 30.42 -3.67 3.13
CA GLY A 480 29.91 -5.03 2.90
C GLY A 480 30.71 -6.11 3.62
N THR A 481 31.54 -5.70 4.59
CA THR A 481 32.33 -6.60 5.42
C THR A 481 31.47 -7.26 6.49
N ARG A 482 30.39 -6.59 6.92
CA ARG A 482 29.46 -7.13 7.91
C ARG A 482 28.46 -8.10 7.28
N LYS A 483 28.86 -9.37 7.15
CA LYS A 483 28.02 -10.51 6.71
C LYS A 483 27.58 -11.41 7.87
N GLU A 484 27.50 -10.85 9.07
CA GLU A 484 27.27 -11.63 10.29
C GLU A 484 25.81 -12.11 10.36
N LYS A 485 25.63 -13.36 10.78
CA LYS A 485 24.32 -13.90 11.13
C LYS A 485 23.82 -13.15 12.37
N LEU A 486 22.63 -12.55 12.28
CA LEU A 486 22.08 -11.74 13.37
C LEU A 486 21.48 -12.57 14.51
N ARG A 487 21.28 -13.88 14.29
CA ARG A 487 20.79 -14.84 15.27
C ARG A 487 21.46 -16.22 15.14
N PRO A 488 21.49 -17.02 16.22
CA PRO A 488 21.86 -18.42 16.12
C PRO A 488 20.83 -19.19 15.29
N GLN A 489 21.31 -20.02 14.36
CA GLN A 489 20.49 -20.90 13.53
C GLN A 489 20.46 -22.31 14.09
N VAL A 490 19.35 -23.00 13.83
CA VAL A 490 19.18 -24.40 14.20
C VAL A 490 19.87 -25.32 13.18
N SER A 491 20.41 -26.44 13.65
CA SER A 491 21.00 -27.47 12.79
C SER A 491 19.95 -28.09 11.85
N ALA A 492 20.38 -28.55 10.67
CA ALA A 492 19.47 -29.13 9.67
C ALA A 492 18.70 -30.35 10.23
N GLU A 493 19.32 -31.14 11.10
CA GLU A 493 18.71 -32.32 11.72
C GLU A 493 17.59 -31.97 12.71
N GLN A 494 17.65 -30.77 13.32
CA GLN A 494 16.69 -30.30 14.32
C GLN A 494 15.61 -29.38 13.73
N LEU A 495 15.66 -29.13 12.42
CA LEU A 495 14.80 -28.17 11.75
C LEU A 495 13.32 -28.52 11.91
N PHE A 496 12.95 -29.79 11.69
CA PHE A 496 11.58 -30.30 11.78
C PHE A 496 11.27 -31.06 13.08
N ALA A 497 12.12 -30.93 14.11
CA ALA A 497 11.97 -31.68 15.37
C ALA A 497 10.64 -31.39 16.11
N GLU A 498 10.11 -30.16 15.96
CA GLU A 498 8.84 -29.73 16.55
C GLU A 498 7.64 -29.97 15.60
N GLY A 499 7.88 -30.65 14.48
CA GLY A 499 6.90 -30.94 13.44
C GLY A 499 6.88 -29.92 12.30
N ALA A 500 5.92 -30.08 11.39
CA ALA A 500 5.78 -29.24 10.20
C ALA A 500 4.33 -28.76 10.01
N ILE A 501 4.19 -27.60 9.38
CA ILE A 501 2.95 -27.15 8.74
C ILE A 501 3.05 -27.55 7.27
N ARG A 502 2.16 -28.40 6.78
CA ARG A 502 2.14 -28.84 5.37
C ARG A 502 0.92 -28.31 4.66
N LEU A 503 1.12 -27.62 3.53
CA LEU A 503 0.07 -27.07 2.70
C LEU A 503 0.17 -27.64 1.29
N SER A 504 -0.96 -28.07 0.73
CA SER A 504 -1.09 -28.49 -0.67
C SER A 504 -2.17 -27.65 -1.35
N THR A 505 -1.85 -27.06 -2.51
CA THR A 505 -2.75 -26.18 -3.26
C THR A 505 -2.96 -26.63 -4.71
N ASN A 506 -4.10 -26.24 -5.27
CA ASN A 506 -4.34 -26.12 -6.69
C ASN A 506 -3.75 -24.81 -7.22
N ALA A 507 -3.78 -24.63 -8.54
CA ALA A 507 -3.40 -23.37 -9.15
C ALA A 507 -4.32 -22.22 -8.70
N ILE A 508 -3.73 -21.05 -8.45
CA ILE A 508 -4.43 -19.81 -8.10
C ILE A 508 -3.66 -18.63 -8.68
N HIS A 509 -4.34 -17.72 -9.38
CA HIS A 509 -3.69 -16.65 -10.16
C HIS A 509 -2.59 -17.21 -11.07
N THR A 510 -1.35 -16.74 -10.91
CA THR A 510 -0.16 -17.24 -11.62
C THR A 510 0.59 -18.33 -10.84
N VAL A 511 0.15 -18.65 -9.62
CA VAL A 511 0.75 -19.70 -8.78
C VAL A 511 0.29 -21.07 -9.26
N LYS A 512 1.25 -21.93 -9.59
CA LYS A 512 1.02 -23.32 -10.03
C LYS A 512 0.65 -24.16 -8.81
N PRO A 513 0.18 -25.42 -8.95
CA PRO A 513 -0.06 -26.27 -7.79
C PRO A 513 1.22 -26.44 -6.96
N LEU A 514 1.14 -26.18 -5.65
CA LEU A 514 2.29 -26.22 -4.74
C LEU A 514 2.09 -27.25 -3.63
N GLU A 515 3.20 -27.83 -3.19
CA GLU A 515 3.32 -28.54 -1.93
C GLU A 515 4.44 -27.91 -1.13
N VAL A 516 4.14 -27.49 0.10
CA VAL A 516 5.10 -26.79 0.96
C VAL A 516 5.06 -27.35 2.36
N ALA A 517 6.24 -27.49 2.97
CA ALA A 517 6.42 -27.86 4.37
C ALA A 517 7.20 -26.75 5.09
N ILE A 518 6.64 -26.25 6.18
CA ILE A 518 7.22 -25.17 7.00
C ILE A 518 7.54 -25.73 8.38
N PRO A 519 8.78 -25.64 8.88
CA PRO A 519 9.15 -26.13 10.21
C PRO A 519 8.48 -25.30 11.31
N LYS A 520 7.90 -25.98 12.32
CA LYS A 520 7.32 -25.33 13.49
C LYS A 520 8.42 -24.86 14.46
N GLY A 521 8.17 -23.76 15.17
CA GLY A 521 9.10 -23.23 16.18
C GLY A 521 10.42 -22.70 15.59
N ARG A 522 10.42 -22.30 14.32
CA ARG A 522 11.59 -21.81 13.56
C ARG A 522 11.27 -20.53 12.81
N LEU A 523 12.32 -19.84 12.36
CA LEU A 523 12.21 -18.72 11.42
C LEU A 523 12.24 -19.25 9.99
N THR A 524 11.11 -19.16 9.29
CA THR A 524 11.03 -19.47 7.85
C THR A 524 10.90 -18.18 7.05
N VAL A 525 11.79 -17.96 6.08
CA VAL A 525 11.73 -16.81 5.17
C VAL A 525 11.29 -17.25 3.78
N ILE A 526 10.27 -16.57 3.25
CA ILE A 526 9.74 -16.74 1.90
C ILE A 526 10.34 -15.64 1.03
N THR A 527 11.12 -16.03 0.03
CA THR A 527 11.88 -15.10 -0.82
C THR A 527 11.64 -15.37 -2.31
N GLY A 528 12.32 -14.63 -3.17
CA GLY A 528 12.18 -14.70 -4.63
C GLY A 528 11.63 -13.42 -5.25
N VAL A 529 11.70 -13.28 -6.58
CA VAL A 529 11.46 -12.00 -7.30
C VAL A 529 10.03 -11.43 -7.13
N SER A 530 9.84 -10.14 -7.41
CA SER A 530 8.51 -9.51 -7.36
C SER A 530 7.55 -10.20 -8.35
N GLY A 531 6.32 -10.49 -7.90
CA GLY A 531 5.33 -11.21 -8.71
C GLY A 531 5.54 -12.73 -8.80
N SER A 532 6.50 -13.32 -8.07
CA SER A 532 6.74 -14.77 -8.10
C SER A 532 5.66 -15.61 -7.41
N GLY A 533 4.75 -14.99 -6.64
CA GLY A 533 3.65 -15.66 -5.95
C GLY A 533 3.79 -15.77 -4.43
N LYS A 534 4.77 -15.11 -3.80
CA LYS A 534 5.00 -15.13 -2.33
C LYS A 534 3.74 -14.78 -1.52
N THR A 535 3.13 -13.64 -1.86
CA THR A 535 1.92 -13.13 -1.21
C THR A 535 0.75 -14.09 -1.40
N THR A 536 0.57 -14.63 -2.60
CA THR A 536 -0.51 -15.59 -2.88
C THR A 536 -0.31 -16.89 -2.09
N LEU A 537 0.91 -17.43 -2.02
CA LEU A 537 1.23 -18.62 -1.22
C LEU A 537 0.90 -18.43 0.27
N ILE A 538 1.27 -17.29 0.85
CA ILE A 538 1.17 -17.09 2.30
C ILE A 538 -0.15 -16.41 2.71
N LEU A 539 -0.46 -15.24 2.14
CA LEU A 539 -1.60 -14.43 2.56
C LEU A 539 -2.93 -14.93 1.98
N GLU A 540 -2.93 -15.50 0.77
CA GLU A 540 -4.17 -15.96 0.12
C GLU A 540 -4.42 -17.47 0.29
N SER A 541 -3.37 -18.27 0.50
CA SER A 541 -3.48 -19.72 0.71
C SER A 541 -3.22 -20.15 2.16
N LEU A 542 -2.03 -19.91 2.71
CA LEU A 542 -1.65 -20.44 4.02
C LEU A 542 -2.48 -19.87 5.18
N ILE A 543 -2.60 -18.54 5.29
CA ILE A 543 -3.35 -17.90 6.37
C ILE A 543 -4.82 -18.32 6.35
N PRO A 544 -5.57 -18.20 5.23
CA PRO A 544 -6.97 -18.61 5.20
C PRO A 544 -7.16 -20.11 5.44
N ALA A 545 -6.21 -20.96 5.02
CA ALA A 545 -6.25 -22.40 5.32
C ALA A 545 -6.08 -22.69 6.82
N LEU A 546 -5.16 -21.99 7.50
CA LEU A 546 -4.95 -22.11 8.94
C LEU A 546 -6.18 -21.60 9.71
N GLU A 547 -6.72 -20.43 9.36
CA GLU A 547 -7.92 -19.87 9.98
C GLU A 547 -9.14 -20.77 9.81
N ALA A 548 -9.34 -21.32 8.60
CA ALA A 548 -10.41 -22.26 8.33
C ALA A 548 -10.27 -23.54 9.18
N LYS A 549 -9.05 -24.07 9.29
CA LYS A 549 -8.77 -25.26 10.11
C LYS A 549 -9.00 -25.00 11.59
N ILE A 550 -8.50 -23.89 12.12
CA ILE A 550 -8.68 -23.47 13.53
C ILE A 550 -10.17 -23.28 13.85
N GLY A 551 -10.91 -22.62 12.94
CA GLY A 551 -12.33 -22.32 13.10
C GLY A 551 -13.29 -23.45 12.75
N GLY A 552 -12.80 -24.62 12.32
CA GLY A 552 -13.64 -25.72 11.84
C GLY A 552 -14.48 -25.40 10.60
N LYS A 553 -14.02 -24.46 9.76
CA LYS A 553 -14.70 -24.00 8.55
C LYS A 553 -14.22 -24.75 7.31
N LYS A 554 -14.97 -24.64 6.20
CA LYS A 554 -14.57 -25.16 4.89
C LYS A 554 -13.26 -24.49 4.43
N LEU A 555 -12.32 -25.28 3.93
CA LEU A 555 -11.08 -24.77 3.34
C LEU A 555 -11.36 -23.92 2.09
N PRO A 556 -10.49 -22.95 1.76
CA PRO A 556 -10.55 -22.25 0.48
C PRO A 556 -10.54 -23.24 -0.69
N GLU A 557 -11.26 -22.95 -1.78
CA GLU A 557 -11.44 -23.90 -2.89
C GLU A 557 -10.12 -24.35 -3.55
N HIS A 558 -9.14 -23.44 -3.58
CA HIS A 558 -7.82 -23.73 -4.15
C HIS A 558 -6.92 -24.52 -3.19
N VAL A 559 -7.30 -24.72 -1.92
CA VAL A 559 -6.50 -25.47 -0.93
C VAL A 559 -6.95 -26.92 -0.90
N ARG A 560 -6.06 -27.85 -1.24
CA ARG A 560 -6.33 -29.30 -1.23
C ARG A 560 -6.27 -29.87 0.17
N ALA A 561 -5.23 -29.54 0.92
CA ALA A 561 -4.99 -30.06 2.27
C ALA A 561 -4.11 -29.12 3.09
N ILE A 562 -4.32 -29.11 4.41
CA ILE A 562 -3.51 -28.38 5.39
C ILE A 562 -3.30 -29.25 6.65
N GLU A 563 -2.05 -29.55 6.96
CA GLU A 563 -1.61 -30.25 8.19
C GLU A 563 -0.90 -29.24 9.10
N ALA A 564 -1.34 -29.10 10.35
CA ALA A 564 -0.90 -28.02 11.26
C ALA A 564 -1.28 -28.35 12.71
N GLU A 565 -0.95 -29.55 13.18
CA GLU A 565 -1.33 -29.99 14.53
C GLU A 565 -0.77 -29.07 15.63
N GLY A 566 -1.56 -28.77 16.66
CA GLY A 566 -1.13 -27.91 17.77
C GLY A 566 -1.10 -26.40 17.46
N ILE A 567 -1.43 -25.97 16.23
CA ILE A 567 -1.60 -24.54 15.91
C ILE A 567 -3.02 -24.11 16.25
N GLY A 568 -3.15 -23.17 17.18
CA GLY A 568 -4.41 -22.61 17.66
C GLY A 568 -4.71 -21.20 17.15
N GLN A 569 -3.69 -20.48 16.65
CA GLN A 569 -3.86 -19.12 16.13
C GLN A 569 -2.83 -18.77 15.05
N VAL A 570 -3.24 -17.93 14.10
CA VAL A 570 -2.36 -17.31 13.10
C VAL A 570 -2.53 -15.80 13.18
N LYS A 571 -1.43 -15.06 13.10
CA LYS A 571 -1.41 -13.59 13.22
C LYS A 571 -0.63 -12.98 12.06
N LEU A 572 -1.32 -12.19 11.26
CA LEU A 572 -0.72 -11.39 10.20
C LEU A 572 -0.23 -10.05 10.77
N ILE A 573 1.04 -9.75 10.54
CA ILE A 573 1.70 -8.49 10.88
C ILE A 573 2.20 -7.86 9.58
N ASP A 574 1.39 -6.98 9.02
CA ASP A 574 1.61 -6.32 7.73
C ASP A 574 1.85 -4.81 7.89
N ALA A 575 2.38 -4.19 6.84
CA ALA A 575 2.64 -2.74 6.81
C ALA A 575 1.38 -1.89 6.60
N THR A 576 0.18 -2.52 6.56
CA THR A 576 -1.06 -1.75 6.43
C THR A 576 -1.21 -0.79 7.61
N PRO A 577 -1.59 0.48 7.36
CA PRO A 577 -1.78 1.44 8.43
C PRO A 577 -2.75 0.88 9.47
N ILE A 578 -2.37 0.97 10.75
CA ILE A 578 -3.18 0.51 11.88
C ILE A 578 -4.60 1.08 11.84
N GLY A 579 -4.76 2.27 11.28
CA GLY A 579 -6.06 2.81 10.89
C GLY A 579 -5.91 4.14 10.16
N VAL A 580 -6.94 4.52 9.40
CA VAL A 580 -7.07 5.86 8.78
C VAL A 580 -7.56 6.90 9.80
N ASN A 581 -7.94 6.47 11.00
CA ASN A 581 -8.51 7.33 12.01
C ASN A 581 -7.42 8.16 12.70
N VAL A 582 -7.32 9.45 12.35
CA VAL A 582 -6.42 10.47 12.93
C VAL A 582 -6.53 10.59 14.46
N ARG A 583 -7.61 10.08 15.05
CA ARG A 583 -7.80 10.01 16.50
C ARG A 583 -7.09 8.84 17.18
N SER A 584 -6.65 7.82 16.44
CA SER A 584 -5.87 6.72 16.99
C SER A 584 -4.41 7.15 17.13
N THR A 585 -3.87 7.04 18.34
CA THR A 585 -2.48 7.35 18.68
C THR A 585 -1.72 6.13 19.20
N VAL A 586 -0.40 6.24 19.29
CA VAL A 586 0.48 5.25 19.94
C VAL A 586 -0.06 4.89 21.34
N ALA A 587 -0.43 5.89 22.14
CA ALA A 587 -0.94 5.65 23.50
C ALA A 587 -2.30 4.94 23.54
N THR A 588 -3.23 5.25 22.63
CA THR A 588 -4.51 4.52 22.59
C THR A 588 -4.36 3.10 22.10
N TYR A 589 -3.47 2.87 21.13
CA TYR A 589 -3.26 1.54 20.56
C TYR A 589 -2.58 0.61 21.57
N ALA A 590 -1.52 1.09 22.23
CA ALA A 590 -0.86 0.36 23.32
C ALA A 590 -1.70 0.32 24.62
N ASN A 591 -2.93 0.85 24.60
CA ASN A 591 -3.83 0.95 25.74
C ASN A 591 -3.24 1.74 26.94
N VAL A 592 -2.17 2.50 26.74
CA VAL A 592 -1.54 3.36 27.75
C VAL A 592 -2.47 4.50 28.14
N HIS A 593 -3.18 5.06 27.16
CA HIS A 593 -4.08 6.21 27.37
C HIS A 593 -5.19 5.92 28.38
N ASP A 594 -5.83 4.75 28.30
CA ASP A 594 -6.92 4.37 29.22
C ASP A 594 -6.45 4.31 30.67
N GLU A 595 -5.25 3.81 30.91
CA GLU A 595 -4.66 3.75 32.25
C GLU A 595 -4.26 5.15 32.74
N LEU A 596 -3.66 5.97 31.89
CA LEU A 596 -3.36 7.36 32.22
C LEU A 596 -4.64 8.12 32.61
N ARG A 597 -5.73 7.99 31.84
CA ARG A 597 -7.03 8.63 32.16
C ARG A 597 -7.56 8.23 33.54
N LYS A 598 -7.46 6.94 33.89
CA LYS A 598 -7.89 6.43 35.22
C LYS A 598 -7.02 7.00 36.34
N ILE A 599 -5.71 7.12 36.12
CA ILE A 599 -4.76 7.65 37.10
C ILE A 599 -5.00 9.15 37.32
N PHE A 600 -5.08 9.94 36.25
CA PHE A 600 -5.30 11.39 36.34
C PHE A 600 -6.66 11.75 36.95
N ALA A 601 -7.71 10.96 36.69
CA ALA A 601 -9.01 11.18 37.34
C ALA A 601 -9.00 10.97 38.86
N ARG A 602 -7.96 10.35 39.43
CA ARG A 602 -7.83 10.12 40.88
C ARG A 602 -7.00 11.19 41.59
N THR A 603 -6.38 12.12 40.86
CA THR A 603 -5.55 13.20 41.44
C THR A 603 -6.40 14.19 42.24
N ALA A 604 -5.75 14.95 43.13
CA ALA A 604 -6.42 15.97 43.93
C ALA A 604 -7.01 17.08 43.05
N ASP A 605 -6.25 17.55 42.05
CA ASP A 605 -6.68 18.58 41.10
C ASP A 605 -7.92 18.14 40.32
N ALA A 606 -7.94 16.91 39.80
CA ALA A 606 -9.09 16.39 39.06
C ALA A 606 -10.35 16.32 39.94
N LYS A 607 -10.21 15.88 41.20
CA LYS A 607 -11.32 15.83 42.16
C LYS A 607 -11.84 17.22 42.53
N ALA A 608 -10.95 18.20 42.69
CA ALA A 608 -11.33 19.58 42.98
C ALA A 608 -12.12 20.21 41.83
N CYS A 609 -11.77 19.89 40.58
CA CYS A 609 -12.48 20.36 39.39
C CYS A 609 -13.66 19.47 38.95
N GLY A 610 -13.93 18.35 39.65
CA GLY A 610 -15.03 17.44 39.34
C GLY A 610 -14.82 16.57 38.08
N TYR A 611 -13.59 16.43 37.59
CA TYR A 611 -13.28 15.66 36.39
C TYR A 611 -13.25 14.14 36.66
N LYS A 612 -13.77 13.37 35.70
CA LYS A 612 -13.77 11.91 35.67
C LYS A 612 -12.85 11.39 34.56
N ALA A 613 -12.57 10.09 34.55
CA ALA A 613 -11.72 9.47 33.53
C ALA A 613 -12.24 9.68 32.08
N GLY A 614 -13.55 9.85 31.91
CA GLY A 614 -14.15 10.19 30.61
C GLY A 614 -13.75 11.58 30.11
N ASP A 615 -13.55 12.55 31.00
CA ASP A 615 -13.23 13.94 30.62
C ASP A 615 -11.84 14.05 29.99
N PHE A 616 -10.89 13.21 30.40
CA PHE A 616 -9.53 13.12 29.86
C PHE A 616 -9.43 12.39 28.51
N SER A 617 -10.55 11.94 27.95
CA SER A 617 -10.59 11.40 26.58
C SER A 617 -10.50 12.53 25.56
N TYR A 618 -9.49 12.55 24.69
CA TYR A 618 -9.49 13.51 23.58
C TYR A 618 -10.49 13.13 22.46
N ASN A 619 -11.07 11.92 22.49
CA ASN A 619 -12.07 11.48 21.50
C ASN A 619 -13.47 11.97 21.80
N THR A 620 -13.83 11.99 23.09
CA THR A 620 -15.21 12.18 23.56
C THR A 620 -15.30 13.04 24.82
N GLY A 621 -14.19 13.30 25.50
CA GLY A 621 -14.14 14.01 26.76
C GLY A 621 -14.19 15.53 26.60
N ASN A 622 -14.46 16.19 27.72
CA ASN A 622 -14.63 17.65 27.80
C ASN A 622 -13.30 18.42 27.84
N LEU A 623 -12.18 17.75 28.15
CA LEU A 623 -10.85 18.38 28.21
C LEU A 623 -10.11 18.40 26.86
N ARG A 624 -10.75 17.97 25.77
CA ARG A 624 -10.14 17.97 24.44
C ARG A 624 -10.03 19.38 23.86
N CYS A 625 -9.07 19.58 22.95
CA CYS A 625 -8.89 20.87 22.30
C CYS A 625 -10.12 21.20 21.42
N PRO A 626 -10.75 22.38 21.57
CA PRO A 626 -11.94 22.74 20.81
C PRO A 626 -11.66 23.10 19.34
N VAL A 627 -10.41 23.45 19.00
CA VAL A 627 -10.05 23.89 17.64
C VAL A 627 -9.83 22.72 16.70
N CYS A 628 -9.09 21.70 17.13
CA CYS A 628 -8.87 20.49 16.35
C CYS A 628 -9.82 19.35 16.73
N ASP A 629 -10.76 19.60 17.64
CA ASP A 629 -11.67 18.58 18.22
C ASP A 629 -10.93 17.28 18.63
N GLY A 630 -9.76 17.44 19.26
CA GLY A 630 -8.93 16.33 19.75
C GLY A 630 -8.09 15.57 18.70
N THR A 631 -8.08 16.00 17.44
CA THR A 631 -7.22 15.39 16.39
C THR A 631 -5.76 15.80 16.50
N GLY A 632 -5.46 16.98 17.07
CA GLY A 632 -4.10 17.50 17.23
C GLY A 632 -3.51 18.15 15.98
N THR A 633 -4.10 17.89 14.81
CA THR A 633 -3.73 18.47 13.51
C THR A 633 -4.91 19.23 12.90
N ILE A 634 -4.65 20.02 11.87
CA ILE A 634 -5.65 20.66 11.02
C ILE A 634 -5.30 20.31 9.57
N SER A 635 -6.24 19.72 8.84
CA SER A 635 -6.10 19.51 7.40
C SER A 635 -6.48 20.79 6.66
N LEU A 636 -5.59 21.23 5.78
CA LEU A 636 -5.83 22.33 4.86
C LEU A 636 -6.08 21.72 3.47
N ASP A 637 -7.29 21.89 2.95
CA ASP A 637 -7.64 21.52 1.57
C ASP A 637 -6.82 22.40 0.61
N VAL A 638 -6.00 21.74 -0.22
CA VAL A 638 -5.16 22.40 -1.21
C VAL A 638 -5.59 21.99 -2.61
N GLN A 639 -6.09 22.95 -3.38
CA GLN A 639 -6.36 22.71 -4.79
C GLN A 639 -5.04 22.43 -5.55
N PHE A 640 -5.02 21.32 -6.31
CA PHE A 640 -3.92 20.83 -7.15
C PHE A 640 -2.68 20.27 -6.45
N LEU A 641 -2.65 20.23 -5.11
CA LEU A 641 -1.66 19.49 -4.33
C LEU A 641 -2.37 18.55 -3.35
N PRO A 642 -1.67 17.54 -2.78
CA PRO A 642 -2.22 16.77 -1.67
C PRO A 642 -2.56 17.68 -0.48
N ASP A 643 -3.60 17.32 0.28
CA ASP A 643 -3.97 18.00 1.53
C ASP A 643 -2.76 18.10 2.47
N VAL A 644 -2.57 19.27 3.07
CA VAL A 644 -1.46 19.52 3.99
C VAL A 644 -1.98 19.49 5.41
N GLU A 645 -1.49 18.56 6.22
CA GLU A 645 -1.73 18.53 7.65
C GLU A 645 -0.72 19.40 8.39
N ILE A 646 -1.20 20.34 9.21
CA ILE A 646 -0.37 21.13 10.11
C ILE A 646 -0.69 20.82 11.58
N PRO A 647 0.29 20.90 12.51
CA PRO A 647 0.01 20.84 13.94
C PRO A 647 -1.00 21.93 14.33
N CYS A 648 -1.99 21.60 15.17
CA CYS A 648 -2.98 22.56 15.61
C CYS A 648 -2.30 23.74 16.33
N PRO A 649 -2.53 25.00 15.93
CA PRO A 649 -1.84 26.16 16.49
C PRO A 649 -2.21 26.40 17.96
N THR A 650 -3.36 25.89 18.41
CA THR A 650 -3.85 26.08 19.78
C THR A 650 -3.27 25.10 20.77
N CYS A 651 -3.30 23.80 20.47
CA CYS A 651 -2.81 22.76 21.37
C CYS A 651 -1.40 22.25 21.01
N ARG A 652 -0.84 22.68 19.87
CA ARG A 652 0.46 22.26 19.35
C ARG A 652 0.62 20.74 19.30
N GLY A 653 -0.42 20.05 18.85
CA GLY A 653 -0.42 18.59 18.74
C GLY A 653 -0.78 17.82 20.02
N THR A 654 -0.89 18.47 21.19
CA THR A 654 -1.22 17.78 22.45
C THR A 654 -2.65 17.23 22.51
N ARG A 655 -3.55 17.67 21.63
CA ARG A 655 -4.98 17.27 21.54
C ARG A 655 -5.86 17.74 22.71
N TYR A 656 -5.29 18.39 23.72
CA TYR A 656 -5.99 18.84 24.92
C TYR A 656 -6.21 20.36 24.97
N SER A 657 -7.19 20.78 25.76
CA SER A 657 -7.41 22.17 26.12
C SER A 657 -6.41 22.64 27.19
N LYS A 658 -6.34 23.96 27.42
CA LYS A 658 -5.51 24.54 28.49
C LYS A 658 -5.94 24.10 29.89
N ASP A 659 -7.21 23.72 30.08
CA ASP A 659 -7.70 23.26 31.38
C ASP A 659 -7.12 21.90 31.76
N ALA A 660 -6.86 21.03 30.77
CA ALA A 660 -6.21 19.75 31.01
C ALA A 660 -4.78 19.90 31.56
N GLN A 661 -4.08 20.99 31.23
CA GLN A 661 -2.74 21.29 31.72
C GLN A 661 -2.72 21.68 33.21
N ARG A 662 -3.88 21.97 33.81
CA ARG A 662 -3.98 22.34 35.23
C ARG A 662 -4.06 21.14 36.16
N VAL A 663 -4.30 19.94 35.63
CA VAL A 663 -4.41 18.72 36.41
C VAL A 663 -3.07 18.01 36.42
N HIS A 664 -2.43 17.95 37.58
CA HIS A 664 -1.10 17.35 37.74
C HIS A 664 -1.15 16.02 38.49
N TYR A 665 -0.28 15.12 38.08
CA TYR A 665 0.10 13.93 38.82
C TYR A 665 1.44 14.17 39.51
N LYS A 666 1.49 13.88 40.82
CA LYS A 666 2.71 13.94 41.65
C LYS A 666 3.37 12.57 41.71
N THR A 667 4.59 12.48 41.19
CA THR A 667 5.45 11.31 41.37
C THR A 667 5.93 11.22 42.81
N LYS A 668 6.40 10.04 43.24
CA LYS A 668 6.98 9.86 44.58
C LYS A 668 8.25 10.68 44.80
N GLU A 669 8.97 10.99 43.72
CA GLU A 669 10.17 11.83 43.73
C GLU A 669 9.85 13.34 43.73
N GLY A 670 8.58 13.72 43.72
CA GLY A 670 8.12 15.10 43.84
C GLY A 670 7.99 15.87 42.52
N ALA A 671 8.32 15.25 41.38
CA ALA A 671 8.05 15.83 40.06
C ALA A 671 6.54 15.83 39.75
N GLU A 672 6.07 16.90 39.11
CA GLU A 672 4.69 17.10 38.70
C GLU A 672 4.57 17.02 37.18
N TYR A 673 3.61 16.25 36.67
CA TYR A 673 3.33 16.13 35.24
C TYR A 673 1.85 16.23 34.96
N SER A 674 1.48 16.97 33.92
CA SER A 674 0.13 16.98 33.37
C SER A 674 -0.05 15.89 32.31
N LEU A 675 -1.30 15.48 32.06
CA LEU A 675 -1.59 14.49 31.02
C LEU A 675 -1.16 14.97 29.61
N PRO A 676 -1.41 16.24 29.21
CA PRO A 676 -0.93 16.74 27.93
C PRO A 676 0.59 16.70 27.77
N GLU A 677 1.35 16.91 28.85
CA GLU A 677 2.81 16.81 28.83
C GLU A 677 3.27 15.36 28.61
N ILE A 678 2.73 14.39 29.36
CA ILE A 678 3.05 12.97 29.15
C ILE A 678 2.69 12.54 27.72
N MET A 679 1.55 12.98 27.21
CA MET A 679 1.13 12.69 25.83
C MET A 679 2.04 13.34 24.78
N GLY A 680 2.78 14.40 25.12
CA GLY A 680 3.78 15.04 24.27
C GLY A 680 5.19 14.47 24.42
N MET A 681 5.41 13.50 25.32
CA MET A 681 6.71 12.85 25.52
C MET A 681 6.92 11.68 24.55
N SER A 682 8.18 11.40 24.25
CA SER A 682 8.57 10.12 23.65
C SER A 682 8.27 8.97 24.61
N VAL A 683 8.12 7.75 24.10
CA VAL A 683 7.95 6.54 24.92
C VAL A 683 9.08 6.43 25.97
N HIS A 684 10.33 6.69 25.56
CA HIS A 684 11.50 6.65 26.44
C HIS A 684 11.43 7.70 27.56
N ALA A 685 11.05 8.94 27.24
CA ALA A 685 10.88 9.98 28.25
C ALA A 685 9.67 9.71 29.17
N ALA A 686 8.58 9.17 28.61
CA ALA A 686 7.40 8.80 29.36
C ALA A 686 7.68 7.64 30.34
N LEU A 687 8.59 6.71 30.03
CA LEU A 687 9.04 5.66 30.96
C LEU A 687 9.62 6.26 32.24
N ALA A 688 10.44 7.31 32.11
CA ALA A 688 11.01 8.01 33.25
C ALA A 688 9.93 8.76 34.06
N ALA A 689 9.02 9.46 33.38
CA ALA A 689 7.94 10.23 34.03
C ALA A 689 6.89 9.32 34.71
N CYS A 690 6.67 8.12 34.21
CA CYS A 690 5.62 7.20 34.67
C CYS A 690 6.12 6.10 35.62
N ARG A 691 7.36 6.15 36.14
CA ARG A 691 7.98 5.08 36.96
C ARG A 691 7.10 4.49 38.07
N ASP A 692 6.27 5.33 38.69
CA ASP A 692 5.36 4.91 39.77
C ASP A 692 4.08 4.21 39.29
N MET A 693 3.82 4.21 37.98
CA MET A 693 2.63 3.67 37.33
C MET A 693 2.91 2.29 36.74
N LYS A 694 2.97 1.25 37.59
CA LYS A 694 3.39 -0.12 37.20
C LYS A 694 2.88 -0.61 35.84
N LEU A 695 1.56 -0.56 35.60
CA LEU A 695 0.95 -1.07 34.37
C LEU A 695 1.28 -0.20 33.14
N VAL A 696 1.40 1.12 33.33
CA VAL A 696 1.82 2.06 32.27
C VAL A 696 3.28 1.78 31.91
N CYS A 697 4.18 1.68 32.89
CA CYS A 697 5.59 1.34 32.66
C CYS A 697 5.75 0.01 31.94
N GLN A 698 5.01 -1.03 32.34
CA GLN A 698 5.09 -2.33 31.67
C GLN A 698 4.74 -2.23 30.18
N ARG A 699 3.69 -1.48 29.83
CA ARG A 699 3.28 -1.27 28.43
C ARG A 699 4.27 -0.41 27.66
N LEU A 700 4.80 0.64 28.28
CA LEU A 700 5.81 1.50 27.67
C LEU A 700 7.14 0.76 27.46
N GLN A 701 7.53 -0.14 28.38
CA GLN A 701 8.76 -0.92 28.26
C GLN A 701 8.69 -1.85 27.05
N VAL A 702 7.54 -2.50 26.82
CA VAL A 702 7.33 -3.31 25.62
C VAL A 702 7.52 -2.48 24.35
N LEU A 703 7.00 -1.24 24.31
CA LEU A 703 7.22 -0.36 23.15
C LEU A 703 8.69 0.02 22.97
N ASP A 704 9.39 0.32 24.05
CA ASP A 704 10.82 0.64 24.04
C ASP A 704 11.67 -0.55 23.57
N ASP A 705 11.39 -1.75 24.08
CA ASP A 705 12.05 -3.01 23.70
C ASP A 705 11.82 -3.36 22.22
N LEU A 706 10.68 -2.95 21.66
CA LEU A 706 10.36 -3.06 20.23
C LEU A 706 11.05 -1.99 19.37
N GLY A 707 11.86 -1.11 19.96
CA GLY A 707 12.55 -0.03 19.27
C GLY A 707 11.67 1.17 18.94
N LEU A 708 10.52 1.32 19.60
CA LEU A 708 9.59 2.45 19.42
C LEU A 708 9.77 3.54 20.49
N GLY A 709 10.87 3.51 21.23
CA GLY A 709 11.19 4.45 22.32
C GLY A 709 11.15 5.94 21.93
N TYR A 710 11.40 6.25 20.65
CA TYR A 710 11.43 7.62 20.15
C TYR A 710 10.06 8.20 19.78
N LEU A 711 9.05 7.35 19.55
CA LEU A 711 7.73 7.80 19.14
C LEU A 711 7.05 8.60 20.25
N THR A 712 6.29 9.62 19.87
CA THR A 712 5.54 10.43 20.84
C THR A 712 4.22 9.74 21.18
N LEU A 713 3.81 9.72 22.45
CA LEU A 713 2.57 9.05 22.87
C LEU A 713 1.30 9.56 22.17
N GLY A 714 1.25 10.86 21.87
CA GLY A 714 0.14 11.52 21.16
C GLY A 714 0.23 11.49 19.64
N GLU A 715 1.28 10.87 19.10
CA GLU A 715 1.51 10.75 17.65
C GLU A 715 0.40 9.94 16.99
N ALA A 716 -0.11 10.44 15.87
CA ALA A 716 -1.22 9.82 15.17
C ALA A 716 -0.74 8.55 14.45
N THR A 717 -1.45 7.44 14.63
CA THR A 717 -1.15 6.16 13.96
C THR A 717 -1.10 6.20 12.43
N PRO A 718 -1.87 7.05 11.71
CA PRO A 718 -1.70 7.19 10.26
C PRO A 718 -0.35 7.81 9.85
N GLY A 719 0.28 8.58 10.73
CA GLY A 719 1.57 9.23 10.50
C GLY A 719 2.78 8.32 10.72
N LEU A 720 2.57 7.10 11.25
CA LEU A 720 3.65 6.15 11.49
C LEU A 720 4.14 5.52 10.19
N SER A 721 5.45 5.23 10.14
CA SER A 721 6.05 4.42 9.08
C SER A 721 5.48 2.99 9.08
N GLY A 722 5.65 2.27 7.97
CA GLY A 722 5.18 0.87 7.87
C GLY A 722 5.78 -0.02 8.95
N GLY A 723 7.09 0.07 9.16
CA GLY A 723 7.80 -0.69 10.20
C GLY A 723 7.44 -0.25 11.62
N GLU A 724 7.17 1.04 11.86
CA GLU A 724 6.65 1.50 13.16
C GLU A 724 5.26 0.92 13.46
N ALA A 725 4.37 0.94 12.48
CA ALA A 725 3.03 0.38 12.60
C ALA A 725 3.07 -1.14 12.85
N GLN A 726 3.91 -1.89 12.13
CA GLN A 726 4.10 -3.33 12.36
C GLN A 726 4.59 -3.62 13.78
N ARG A 727 5.64 -2.93 14.23
CA ARG A 727 6.19 -3.11 15.58
C ARG A 727 5.15 -2.73 16.64
N LEU A 728 4.34 -1.70 16.41
CA LEU A 728 3.28 -1.33 17.33
C LEU A 728 2.17 -2.39 17.41
N LYS A 729 1.83 -3.08 16.31
CA LYS A 729 0.92 -4.26 16.28
C LYS A 729 1.45 -5.41 17.14
N LEU A 730 2.77 -5.58 17.24
CA LEU A 730 3.39 -6.63 18.08
C LEU A 730 3.29 -6.35 19.57
N ALA A 731 3.13 -5.09 19.98
CA ALA A 731 3.18 -4.71 21.39
C ALA A 731 2.15 -5.43 22.27
N SER A 732 0.97 -5.79 21.73
CA SER A 732 -0.04 -6.55 22.48
C SER A 732 0.26 -8.04 22.61
N GLU A 733 1.23 -8.55 21.86
CA GLU A 733 1.57 -9.98 21.75
C GLU A 733 2.80 -10.38 22.57
N MET A 734 3.61 -9.40 22.96
CA MET A 734 4.80 -9.60 23.77
C MET A 734 4.42 -10.05 25.20
N GLY A 735 5.15 -11.03 25.74
CA GLY A 735 5.02 -11.48 27.13
C GLY A 735 3.98 -12.58 27.40
N ARG A 736 3.50 -13.28 26.36
CA ARG A 736 2.64 -14.47 26.46
C ARG A 736 3.37 -15.70 25.92
N ALA A 737 2.98 -16.90 26.34
CA ALA A 737 3.43 -18.14 25.70
C ALA A 737 2.81 -18.25 24.30
N GLN A 738 3.58 -18.70 23.31
CA GLN A 738 3.20 -18.66 21.89
C GLN A 738 3.34 -20.03 21.18
N ASN A 739 3.36 -21.14 21.93
CA ASN A 739 3.58 -22.50 21.41
C ASN A 739 2.59 -22.93 20.31
N ASP A 740 1.39 -22.35 20.29
CA ASP A 740 0.31 -22.65 19.35
C ASP A 740 0.15 -21.59 18.24
N SER A 741 1.11 -20.67 18.14
CA SER A 741 0.96 -19.44 17.37
C SER A 741 1.88 -19.39 16.15
N VAL A 742 1.30 -19.01 15.00
CA VAL A 742 2.04 -18.70 13.78
C VAL A 742 1.98 -17.18 13.56
N PHE A 743 3.14 -16.53 13.55
CA PHE A 743 3.25 -15.13 13.16
C PHE A 743 3.71 -15.05 11.71
N VAL A 744 2.96 -14.32 10.89
CA VAL A 744 3.30 -14.04 9.50
C VAL A 744 3.63 -12.56 9.37
N PHE A 745 4.84 -12.26 8.91
CA PHE A 745 5.29 -10.91 8.63
C PHE A 745 5.37 -10.70 7.11
N ASP A 746 4.76 -9.63 6.62
CA ASP A 746 4.83 -9.25 5.21
C ASP A 746 5.79 -8.06 5.04
N GLU A 747 6.96 -8.33 4.46
CA GLU A 747 8.06 -7.40 4.19
C GLU A 747 8.35 -6.45 5.39
N PRO A 748 8.67 -6.98 6.58
CA PRO A 748 8.82 -6.19 7.79
C PRO A 748 10.08 -5.31 7.85
N THR A 749 11.02 -5.46 6.92
CA THR A 749 12.22 -4.63 6.83
C THR A 749 12.04 -3.38 5.96
N ILE A 750 10.86 -3.21 5.31
CA ILE A 750 10.59 -2.04 4.46
C ILE A 750 10.91 -0.74 5.21
N GLY A 751 11.84 0.04 4.65
CA GLY A 751 12.21 1.36 5.16
C GLY A 751 12.92 1.33 6.52
N LEU A 752 13.47 0.18 6.92
CA LEU A 752 14.23 0.06 8.16
C LEU A 752 15.73 0.23 7.90
N HIS A 753 16.40 0.96 8.80
CA HIS A 753 17.86 1.00 8.83
C HIS A 753 18.41 -0.38 9.21
N PRO A 754 19.61 -0.79 8.76
CA PRO A 754 20.21 -2.09 9.13
C PRO A 754 20.28 -2.37 10.66
N LEU A 755 20.47 -1.33 11.47
CA LEU A 755 20.39 -1.43 12.95
C LEU A 755 18.97 -1.71 13.46
N ASP A 756 17.95 -1.16 12.80
CA ASP A 756 16.55 -1.42 13.11
C ASP A 756 16.16 -2.83 12.65
N VAL A 757 16.70 -3.31 11.52
CA VAL A 757 16.58 -4.72 11.07
C VAL A 757 17.18 -5.67 12.11
N GLN A 758 18.35 -5.35 12.65
CA GLN A 758 18.96 -6.13 13.74
C GLN A 758 18.04 -6.21 14.99
N THR A 759 17.41 -5.09 15.35
CA THR A 759 16.45 -5.05 16.45
C THR A 759 15.25 -5.94 16.15
N LEU A 760 14.70 -5.87 14.94
CA LEU A 760 13.58 -6.69 14.49
C LEU A 760 13.90 -8.19 14.49
N VAL A 761 15.09 -8.59 14.03
CA VAL A 761 15.52 -10.00 14.11
C VAL A 761 15.61 -10.48 15.56
N GLY A 762 16.02 -9.61 16.49
CA GLY A 762 15.95 -9.88 17.93
C GLY A 762 14.53 -10.11 18.44
N VAL A 763 13.54 -9.38 17.90
CA VAL A 763 12.11 -9.61 18.19
C VAL A 763 11.66 -10.97 17.68
N PHE A 764 12.02 -11.36 16.44
CA PHE A 764 11.72 -12.70 15.92
C PHE A 764 12.31 -13.80 16.79
N GLN A 765 13.57 -13.64 17.21
CA GLN A 765 14.22 -14.59 18.11
C GLN A 765 13.48 -14.69 19.45
N THR A 766 12.98 -13.58 19.98
CA THR A 766 12.20 -13.56 21.21
C THR A 766 10.88 -14.32 21.05
N LEU A 767 10.16 -14.13 19.94
CA LEU A 767 8.93 -14.87 19.64
C LEU A 767 9.19 -16.38 19.55
N ILE A 768 10.24 -16.78 18.84
CA ILE A 768 10.64 -18.18 18.69
C ILE A 768 11.01 -18.80 20.05
N ALA A 769 11.73 -18.06 20.90
CA ALA A 769 12.06 -18.51 22.25
C ALA A 769 10.82 -18.73 23.16
N HIS A 770 9.69 -18.09 22.84
CA HIS A 770 8.39 -18.32 23.50
C HIS A 770 7.54 -19.40 22.80
N GLY A 771 8.12 -20.13 21.83
CA GLY A 771 7.51 -21.26 21.12
C GLY A 771 6.76 -20.89 19.84
N ALA A 772 6.83 -19.64 19.39
CA ALA A 772 6.15 -19.23 18.16
C ALA A 772 6.80 -19.81 16.90
N THR A 773 5.99 -20.08 15.88
CA THR A 773 6.48 -20.26 14.50
C THR A 773 6.45 -18.90 13.80
N VAL A 774 7.57 -18.47 13.21
CA VAL A 774 7.67 -17.17 12.55
C VAL A 774 7.92 -17.37 11.05
N ILE A 775 7.01 -16.85 10.23
CA ILE A 775 7.09 -16.85 8.78
C ILE A 775 7.23 -15.40 8.31
N VAL A 776 8.21 -15.14 7.45
CA VAL A 776 8.51 -13.79 6.98
C VAL A 776 8.59 -13.78 5.47
N ILE A 777 7.86 -12.91 4.78
CA ILE A 777 8.06 -12.63 3.36
C ILE A 777 9.10 -11.52 3.26
N GLU A 778 10.26 -11.79 2.66
CA GLU A 778 11.37 -10.82 2.65
C GLU A 778 12.27 -10.88 1.41
N HIS A 779 12.93 -9.73 1.21
CA HIS A 779 13.97 -9.47 0.23
C HIS A 779 15.29 -9.01 0.89
N ASP A 780 15.25 -8.57 2.15
CA ASP A 780 16.43 -8.15 2.90
C ASP A 780 17.40 -9.32 3.16
N LEU A 781 18.64 -9.13 2.76
CA LEU A 781 19.66 -10.17 2.80
C LEU A 781 20.07 -10.53 4.23
N ASP A 782 19.95 -9.62 5.19
CA ASP A 782 20.33 -9.89 6.58
C ASP A 782 19.26 -10.74 7.28
N VAL A 783 17.98 -10.53 6.97
CA VAL A 783 16.89 -11.42 7.40
C VAL A 783 16.97 -12.78 6.72
N ILE A 784 17.21 -12.82 5.40
CA ILE A 784 17.35 -14.08 4.64
C ILE A 784 18.50 -14.93 5.19
N ARG A 785 19.68 -14.32 5.45
CA ARG A 785 20.83 -15.00 6.04
C ARG A 785 20.60 -15.47 7.48
N SER A 786 19.64 -14.86 8.18
CA SER A 786 19.29 -15.16 9.57
C SER A 786 18.20 -16.25 9.70
N ALA A 787 17.57 -16.65 8.59
CA ALA A 787 16.51 -17.66 8.56
C ALA A 787 17.01 -19.05 8.98
N ASP A 788 16.17 -19.85 9.63
CA ASP A 788 16.45 -21.29 9.81
C ASP A 788 16.12 -22.06 8.51
N TYR A 789 15.07 -21.61 7.80
CA TYR A 789 14.59 -22.24 6.58
C TYR A 789 14.19 -21.19 5.55
N LEU A 790 14.47 -21.46 4.28
CA LEU A 790 14.12 -20.63 3.13
C LEU A 790 13.18 -21.38 2.20
N ILE A 791 12.21 -20.65 1.64
CA ILE A 791 11.41 -21.09 0.51
C ILE A 791 11.53 -20.01 -0.56
N ASP A 792 12.22 -20.32 -1.65
CA ASP A 792 12.46 -19.39 -2.76
C ASP A 792 11.44 -19.62 -3.88
N MET A 793 10.71 -18.56 -4.23
CA MET A 793 9.66 -18.55 -5.24
C MET A 793 10.16 -17.95 -6.55
N GLY A 794 9.89 -18.59 -7.69
CA GLY A 794 10.33 -18.08 -8.99
C GLY A 794 10.00 -19.03 -10.14
N PRO A 795 10.85 -19.12 -11.19
CA PRO A 795 12.09 -18.34 -11.40
C PRO A 795 11.87 -16.87 -11.79
N GLY A 796 10.71 -16.52 -12.34
CA GLY A 796 10.32 -15.16 -12.72
C GLY A 796 9.13 -14.64 -11.91
N GLY A 797 8.57 -13.51 -12.36
CA GLY A 797 7.29 -12.98 -11.88
C GLY A 797 6.15 -13.25 -12.87
N GLY A 798 4.90 -13.23 -12.41
CA GLY A 798 3.74 -13.53 -13.27
C GLY A 798 3.75 -15.00 -13.70
N ASP A 799 3.49 -15.27 -14.98
CA ASP A 799 3.36 -16.62 -15.54
C ASP A 799 4.68 -17.42 -15.55
N GLU A 800 5.82 -16.73 -15.59
CA GLU A 800 7.15 -17.35 -15.43
C GLU A 800 7.46 -17.72 -13.97
N GLY A 801 6.63 -17.30 -13.03
CA GLY A 801 6.76 -17.56 -11.60
C GLY A 801 5.86 -18.71 -11.11
N GLY A 802 5.43 -18.58 -9.86
CA GLY A 802 4.41 -19.44 -9.27
C GLY A 802 4.89 -20.83 -8.88
N THR A 803 6.21 -21.05 -8.77
CA THR A 803 6.82 -22.32 -8.35
C THR A 803 7.83 -22.12 -7.25
N ILE A 804 8.03 -23.14 -6.42
CA ILE A 804 9.13 -23.20 -5.46
C ILE A 804 10.37 -23.66 -6.24
N VAL A 805 11.34 -22.76 -6.40
CA VAL A 805 12.58 -23.06 -7.14
C VAL A 805 13.65 -23.69 -6.25
N ALA A 806 13.59 -23.43 -4.94
CA ALA A 806 14.43 -24.04 -3.93
C ALA A 806 13.74 -23.94 -2.55
N ALA A 807 13.93 -24.94 -1.70
CA ALA A 807 13.55 -24.89 -0.29
C ALA A 807 14.56 -25.67 0.54
N GLY A 808 14.97 -25.13 1.68
CA GLY A 808 16.09 -25.67 2.45
C GLY A 808 16.63 -24.67 3.46
N THR A 809 17.69 -25.04 4.15
CA THR A 809 18.52 -24.07 4.91
C THR A 809 19.13 -23.02 3.96
N PRO A 810 19.54 -21.84 4.46
CA PRO A 810 20.21 -20.83 3.63
C PRO A 810 21.41 -21.38 2.84
N ASP A 811 22.19 -22.29 3.43
CA ASP A 811 23.34 -22.91 2.78
C ASP A 811 22.93 -23.88 1.66
N GLU A 812 21.81 -24.59 1.79
CA GLU A 812 21.26 -25.44 0.72
C GLU A 812 20.72 -24.61 -0.44
N VAL A 813 19.95 -23.56 -0.15
CA VAL A 813 19.37 -22.67 -1.17
C VAL A 813 20.47 -21.92 -1.93
N LYS A 814 21.54 -21.50 -1.27
CA LYS A 814 22.71 -20.86 -1.91
C LYS A 814 23.33 -21.71 -3.03
N ASN A 815 23.22 -23.03 -2.95
CA ASN A 815 23.75 -23.95 -3.95
C ASN A 815 22.73 -24.31 -5.04
N ALA A 816 21.52 -23.76 -5.01
CA ALA A 816 20.47 -24.04 -6.00
C ALA A 816 20.67 -23.20 -7.28
N PRO A 817 20.95 -23.82 -8.44
CA PRO A 817 21.29 -23.08 -9.67
C PRO A 817 20.12 -22.30 -10.28
N THR A 818 18.89 -22.72 -9.99
CA THR A 818 17.64 -22.10 -10.47
C THR A 818 17.18 -20.93 -9.60
N SER A 819 17.76 -20.75 -8.41
CA SER A 819 17.41 -19.67 -7.49
C SER A 819 18.09 -18.37 -7.92
N VAL A 820 17.29 -17.32 -8.13
CA VAL A 820 17.83 -15.98 -8.37
C VAL A 820 18.42 -15.42 -7.07
N THR A 821 17.79 -15.73 -5.94
CA THR A 821 18.18 -15.30 -4.59
C THR A 821 19.55 -15.88 -4.19
N ALA A 822 19.86 -17.11 -4.60
CA ALA A 822 21.13 -17.79 -4.30
C ALA A 822 22.38 -17.00 -4.70
N LYS A 823 22.31 -16.13 -5.71
CA LYS A 823 23.44 -15.28 -6.13
C LYS A 823 23.82 -14.19 -5.13
N PHE A 824 22.94 -13.88 -4.18
CA PHE A 824 23.08 -12.76 -3.24
C PHE A 824 23.25 -13.20 -1.78
N ILE A 825 22.96 -14.47 -1.46
CA ILE A 825 23.17 -15.11 -0.15
C ILE A 825 24.60 -15.63 -0.08
#